data_AF-A0A368P6J7-F1
#
_entry.id   AF-A0A368P6J7-F1
#
_cell.length_a   1.000
_cell.length_b   1.000
_cell.length_c   1.000
_cell.angle_alpha   90.00
_cell.angle_beta   90.00
_cell.angle_gamma   90.00
#
_symmetry.space_group_name_H-M   'P 1'
#
loop_
_entity.id
_entity.type
_entity.pdbx_description
1 polymer ?
#
loop_
_entity_poly.entity_id
_entity_poly.type
_entity_poly.pdbx_seq_one_letter_code
_entity_poly.pdbx_strand_id
1 'polypeptide(L)'
;MSGLENNFWSFFNNVRGSKDIKELREIVISLIFLKYASDKCSNNPINEISVTQKANWDYLAENSRNLNFLDLLIEAFRSVEDQNDKIKDTFSLFDFSRKFKGEYDLNIIRELFEITSSLELPQDDLSFSKLIGNLLTRFSDYEGRNVTSFTTPDSVSKLMVQLLAPTEGSVLDSTCGSGGFFQEIADTYPQKKFQFYGQELDRSVLAIAKLRFAFNYKNSFQFGEAKNTLAENQFPNLDSDFVIMQPPFKVPNWSRDVSPLDPRFKYGLPHKNNANLAWVQHAIHLLNSKGKAVILLGQSSLFATQKEEIAIRKQLLENNFVESIITMPSGIINYTGIRTCIWILNKAKNTDSVLMIETDSLVERLVKGSYFSEKSINKINHIYNDFVEVKDVSRIVTLEEIRKKKYSLYPSQYFDILTEGELSNPKRLDEFVVPAKINKSQPSELLKAISIKDLSNNIDNFEIDISKLEERGNLKNHVLFNGRALLLSTIGGDLKPSFVDTLNQEIAIQKNVAIFTVDENRVLVDFLVQELNKDYVERQLLGFLKGAAIKYINKKDIKSLIIDVPSLTSQQSDIVKREKKIRFQKLVLESGYQKQLDNFKKEQEADLSSKRHMLNQDVSSLNSIVEYIKGEFNSRTNGIQLGTVLDKRDGTTMDILLNSLTDTVRVISEQVNSLSNTVEDIKKEVFDVKLFIKQLAKRESCKSFSIVESYDEDEFYTKIYADKSQLRNAFKCVLNNAIRHGFGGNSKNNVFKITLKDNGEYIDLLLENNGDPLPKGVTKQSYSTKSMKAGKTGNTGIGGWHVGIFAKSHNLKWDLINNENEEFKVGVMFKLEKHERI
;
A
#
# COMPACT_ATOMS: atom_id res chain seq x y z
N MET A 1 -9.10 -30.13 9.25
CA MET A 1 -9.79 -28.88 9.66
C MET A 1 -10.85 -28.39 8.68
N SER A 2 -10.65 -28.42 7.35
CA SER A 2 -11.60 -27.84 6.38
C SER A 2 -13.01 -28.45 6.36
N GLY A 3 -13.18 -29.76 6.60
CA GLY A 3 -14.50 -30.40 6.69
C GLY A 3 -15.25 -30.11 8.00
N LEU A 4 -14.51 -29.98 9.12
CA LEU A 4 -15.04 -29.76 10.47
C LEU A 4 -15.55 -28.33 10.66
N GLU A 5 -14.82 -27.34 10.13
CA GLU A 5 -15.24 -25.94 10.15
C GLU A 5 -16.57 -25.75 9.40
N ASN A 6 -16.73 -26.42 8.26
CA ASN A 6 -17.92 -26.24 7.42
C ASN A 6 -19.22 -26.62 8.13
N ASN A 7 -19.23 -27.64 9.00
CA ASN A 7 -20.45 -28.10 9.67
C ASN A 7 -20.93 -27.10 10.75
N PHE A 8 -20.05 -26.64 11.64
CA PHE A 8 -20.42 -25.60 12.63
C PHE A 8 -20.83 -24.30 11.95
N TRP A 9 -20.07 -23.85 10.95
CA TRP A 9 -20.38 -22.57 10.28
C TRP A 9 -21.63 -22.66 9.41
N SER A 10 -21.90 -23.81 8.78
CA SER A 10 -23.18 -24.08 8.11
C SER A 10 -24.35 -24.02 9.09
N PHE A 11 -24.21 -24.69 10.25
CA PHE A 11 -25.20 -24.63 11.31
C PHE A 11 -25.44 -23.20 11.79
N PHE A 12 -24.38 -22.44 12.10
CA PHE A 12 -24.51 -21.06 12.54
C PHE A 12 -25.16 -20.14 11.50
N ASN A 13 -24.95 -20.39 10.21
CA ASN A 13 -25.64 -19.66 9.15
C ASN A 13 -27.16 -19.94 9.18
N ASN A 14 -27.58 -21.16 9.51
CA ASN A 14 -28.99 -21.56 9.59
C ASN A 14 -29.70 -20.98 10.83
N VAL A 15 -29.00 -20.87 11.96
CA VAL A 15 -29.54 -20.27 13.20
C VAL A 15 -29.25 -18.77 13.31
N ARG A 16 -28.69 -18.15 12.27
CA ARG A 16 -28.35 -16.74 12.28
C ARG A 16 -29.61 -15.88 12.38
N GLY A 17 -29.67 -15.03 13.41
CA GLY A 17 -30.79 -14.13 13.67
C GLY A 17 -31.82 -14.65 14.67
N SER A 18 -31.79 -15.95 15.02
CA SER A 18 -32.58 -16.49 16.14
C SER A 18 -31.79 -16.54 17.45
N LYS A 19 -30.45 -16.65 17.37
CA LYS A 19 -29.54 -16.65 18.52
C LYS A 19 -28.37 -15.69 18.37
N ASP A 20 -27.91 -15.17 19.51
CA ASP A 20 -26.69 -14.36 19.59
C ASP A 20 -25.47 -15.28 19.41
N ILE A 21 -24.55 -14.87 18.53
CA ILE A 21 -23.31 -15.60 18.24
C ILE A 21 -22.46 -15.72 19.51
N LYS A 22 -22.52 -14.74 20.42
CA LYS A 22 -21.82 -14.82 21.72
C LYS A 22 -22.30 -16.01 22.55
N GLU A 23 -23.61 -16.26 22.60
CA GLU A 23 -24.19 -17.37 23.36
C GLU A 23 -23.83 -18.73 22.72
N LEU A 24 -23.88 -18.80 21.39
CA LEU A 24 -23.50 -19.99 20.62
C LEU A 24 -22.01 -20.33 20.81
N ARG A 25 -21.14 -19.31 20.81
CA ARG A 25 -19.70 -19.48 21.06
C ARG A 25 -19.41 -20.11 22.43
N GLU A 26 -20.06 -19.62 23.48
CA GLU A 26 -19.85 -20.09 24.85
C GLU A 26 -20.26 -21.56 25.01
N ILE A 27 -21.40 -21.97 24.45
CA ILE A 27 -21.84 -23.36 24.53
C ILE A 27 -20.98 -24.29 23.68
N VAL A 28 -20.56 -23.87 22.48
CA VAL A 28 -19.71 -24.68 21.59
C VAL A 28 -18.35 -24.94 22.24
N ILE A 29 -17.72 -23.92 22.83
CA ILE A 29 -16.45 -24.09 23.56
C ILE A 29 -16.64 -25.03 24.74
N SER A 30 -17.76 -24.93 25.46
CA SER A 30 -18.06 -25.79 26.61
C SER A 30 -18.27 -27.25 26.20
N LEU A 31 -18.96 -27.50 25.10
CA LEU A 31 -19.17 -28.85 24.54
C LEU A 31 -17.85 -29.46 24.06
N ILE A 32 -17.04 -28.70 23.31
CA ILE A 32 -15.72 -29.17 22.84
C ILE A 32 -14.80 -29.49 24.02
N PHE A 33 -14.79 -28.63 25.04
CA PHE A 33 -14.04 -28.88 26.27
C PHE A 33 -14.47 -30.18 26.93
N LEU A 34 -15.78 -30.37 27.12
CA LEU A 34 -16.32 -31.54 27.81
C LEU A 34 -16.04 -32.82 27.05
N LYS A 35 -16.21 -32.80 25.72
CA LYS A 35 -15.84 -33.92 24.87
C LYS A 35 -14.36 -34.27 25.02
N TYR A 36 -13.48 -33.26 24.93
CA TYR A 36 -12.04 -33.47 25.08
C TYR A 36 -11.67 -34.05 26.44
N ALA A 37 -12.26 -33.52 27.52
CA ALA A 37 -12.05 -34.00 28.88
C ALA A 37 -12.46 -35.47 29.01
N SER A 38 -13.66 -35.81 28.51
CA SER A 38 -14.19 -37.16 28.54
C SER A 38 -13.34 -38.14 27.73
N ASP A 39 -12.96 -37.78 26.51
CA ASP A 39 -12.12 -38.61 25.63
C ASP A 39 -10.75 -38.88 26.28
N LYS A 40 -10.15 -37.89 26.95
CA LYS A 40 -8.89 -38.06 27.69
C LYS A 40 -9.02 -38.91 28.94
N CYS A 41 -10.07 -38.73 29.74
CA CYS A 41 -10.32 -39.57 30.91
C CYS A 41 -10.51 -41.04 30.55
N SER A 42 -11.22 -41.34 29.45
CA SER A 42 -11.41 -42.71 28.96
C SER A 42 -10.09 -43.37 28.53
N ASN A 43 -9.16 -42.58 27.98
CA ASN A 43 -7.86 -43.08 27.51
C ASN A 43 -6.78 -43.11 28.60
N ASN A 44 -6.89 -42.28 29.65
CA ASN A 44 -5.98 -42.23 30.78
C ASN A 44 -6.71 -41.80 32.08
N PRO A 45 -6.99 -42.75 33.00
CA PRO A 45 -7.71 -42.47 34.24
C PRO A 45 -6.99 -41.52 35.22
N ILE A 46 -5.69 -41.25 35.01
CA ILE A 46 -4.87 -40.34 35.82
C ILE A 46 -4.88 -38.91 35.22
N ASN A 47 -5.86 -38.60 34.36
CA ASN A 47 -6.02 -37.27 33.79
C ASN A 47 -6.23 -36.22 34.91
N GLU A 48 -5.54 -35.07 34.84
CA GLU A 48 -5.65 -34.03 35.86
C GLU A 48 -7.01 -33.31 35.86
N ILE A 49 -7.77 -33.39 34.76
CA ILE A 49 -9.18 -32.96 34.73
C ILE A 49 -10.08 -34.17 35.00
N SER A 50 -10.73 -34.16 36.16
CA SER A 50 -11.66 -35.21 36.58
C SER A 50 -13.03 -35.03 35.92
N VAL A 51 -13.52 -36.09 35.27
CA VAL A 51 -14.86 -36.12 34.64
C VAL A 51 -15.74 -37.09 35.42
N THR A 52 -16.89 -36.60 35.90
CA THR A 52 -17.86 -37.42 36.63
C THR A 52 -18.67 -38.30 35.68
N GLN A 53 -19.36 -39.33 36.20
CA GLN A 53 -20.25 -40.16 35.38
C GLN A 53 -21.33 -39.34 34.66
N LYS A 54 -21.86 -38.29 35.31
CA LYS A 54 -22.88 -37.39 34.72
C LYS A 54 -22.33 -36.54 33.58
N ALA A 55 -21.02 -36.31 33.59
CA ALA A 55 -20.30 -35.50 32.61
C ALA A 55 -19.59 -36.33 31.52
N ASN A 56 -19.66 -37.66 31.61
CA ASN A 56 -19.13 -38.55 30.60
C ASN A 56 -19.88 -38.35 29.26
N TRP A 57 -19.14 -38.27 28.16
CA TRP A 57 -19.70 -37.98 26.85
C TRP A 57 -20.65 -39.07 26.34
N ASP A 58 -20.35 -40.35 26.58
CA ASP A 58 -21.19 -41.47 26.16
C ASP A 58 -22.52 -41.46 26.93
N TYR A 59 -22.48 -41.18 28.24
CA TYR A 59 -23.69 -40.99 29.05
C TYR A 59 -24.57 -39.86 28.50
N LEU A 60 -23.97 -38.73 28.13
CA LEU A 60 -24.71 -37.60 27.54
C LEU A 60 -25.26 -37.95 26.14
N ALA A 61 -24.51 -38.71 25.34
CA ALA A 61 -24.94 -39.15 24.02
C ALA A 61 -26.18 -40.08 24.10
N GLU A 62 -26.18 -41.04 25.04
CA GLU A 62 -27.32 -41.92 25.31
C GLU A 62 -28.58 -41.14 25.74
N ASN A 63 -28.40 -40.03 26.44
CA ASN A 63 -29.47 -39.19 26.98
C ASN A 63 -29.82 -37.97 26.12
N SER A 64 -29.16 -37.77 24.97
CA SER A 64 -29.32 -36.60 24.09
C SER A 64 -30.76 -36.34 23.62
N ARG A 65 -31.58 -37.40 23.52
CA ARG A 65 -32.98 -37.32 23.09
C ARG A 65 -33.96 -37.00 24.22
N ASN A 66 -33.52 -36.93 25.47
CA ASN A 66 -34.40 -36.62 26.60
C ASN A 66 -34.84 -35.15 26.59
N LEU A 67 -36.07 -34.87 27.04
CA LEU A 67 -36.62 -33.51 27.09
C LEU A 67 -35.86 -32.58 28.05
N ASN A 68 -35.19 -33.14 29.05
CA ASN A 68 -34.37 -32.42 30.03
C ASN A 68 -32.86 -32.43 29.68
N PHE A 69 -32.49 -32.70 28.42
CA PHE A 69 -31.08 -32.82 28.03
C PHE A 69 -30.25 -31.56 28.32
N LEU A 70 -30.83 -30.36 28.19
CA LEU A 70 -30.15 -29.12 28.59
C LEU A 70 -29.80 -29.11 30.08
N ASP A 71 -30.70 -29.56 30.95
CA ASP A 71 -30.45 -29.63 32.39
C ASP A 71 -29.34 -30.64 32.72
N LEU A 72 -29.33 -31.78 32.01
CA LEU A 72 -28.26 -32.78 32.13
C LEU A 72 -26.90 -32.21 31.71
N LEU A 73 -26.84 -31.43 30.62
CA LEU A 73 -25.61 -30.75 30.19
C LEU A 73 -25.13 -29.70 31.20
N ILE A 74 -26.06 -28.91 31.75
CA ILE A 74 -25.72 -27.90 32.77
C ILE A 74 -25.20 -28.59 34.05
N GLU A 75 -25.82 -29.71 34.46
CA GLU A 75 -25.36 -30.51 35.59
C GLU A 75 -23.98 -31.13 35.32
N ALA A 76 -23.75 -31.62 34.10
CA ALA A 76 -22.45 -32.12 33.65
C ALA A 76 -21.36 -31.05 33.78
N PHE A 77 -21.58 -29.86 33.22
CA PHE A 77 -20.63 -28.74 33.31
C PHE A 77 -20.32 -28.36 34.76
N ARG A 78 -21.35 -28.22 35.61
CA ARG A 78 -21.16 -27.90 37.04
C ARG A 78 -20.38 -28.99 37.76
N SER A 79 -20.67 -30.26 37.49
CA SER A 79 -19.96 -31.37 38.13
C SER A 79 -18.48 -31.40 37.77
N VAL A 80 -18.12 -31.01 36.54
CA VAL A 80 -16.72 -30.89 36.12
C VAL A 80 -16.08 -29.65 36.72
N GLU A 81 -16.80 -28.53 36.81
CA GLU A 81 -16.35 -27.32 37.50
C GLU A 81 -15.98 -27.58 38.97
N ASP A 82 -16.86 -28.26 39.71
CA ASP A 82 -16.73 -28.50 41.15
C ASP A 82 -15.57 -29.45 41.51
N GLN A 83 -15.19 -30.33 40.59
CA GLN A 83 -14.11 -31.31 40.79
C GLN A 83 -12.73 -30.78 40.40
N ASN A 84 -12.64 -29.62 39.74
CA ASN A 84 -11.41 -29.16 39.10
C ASN A 84 -11.10 -27.69 39.42
N ASP A 85 -10.21 -27.45 40.39
CA ASP A 85 -9.84 -26.11 40.86
C ASP A 85 -9.40 -25.16 39.72
N LYS A 86 -8.69 -25.67 38.70
CA LYS A 86 -8.20 -24.88 37.55
C LYS A 86 -9.31 -24.18 36.76
N ILE A 87 -10.52 -24.75 36.76
CA ILE A 87 -11.68 -24.26 36.01
C ILE A 87 -12.83 -23.90 36.93
N LYS A 88 -12.58 -23.73 38.23
CA LYS A 88 -13.60 -23.25 39.17
C LYS A 88 -14.14 -21.87 38.75
N ASP A 89 -15.43 -21.66 38.99
CA ASP A 89 -16.17 -20.44 38.66
C ASP A 89 -16.00 -20.06 37.16
N THR A 90 -16.22 -21.05 36.27
CA THR A 90 -16.05 -20.94 34.82
C THR A 90 -17.35 -21.21 34.08
N PHE A 91 -17.90 -22.43 34.11
CA PHE A 91 -19.13 -22.75 33.36
C PHE A 91 -20.35 -22.04 33.94
N SER A 92 -20.40 -21.89 35.27
CA SER A 92 -21.39 -21.10 35.98
C SER A 92 -21.51 -19.65 35.46
N LEU A 93 -20.44 -19.06 34.91
CA LEU A 93 -20.44 -17.69 34.37
C LEU A 93 -21.21 -17.55 33.05
N PHE A 94 -21.45 -18.63 32.32
CA PHE A 94 -22.17 -18.58 31.05
C PHE A 94 -23.70 -18.52 31.21
N ASP A 95 -24.27 -18.91 32.35
CA ASP A 95 -25.73 -18.86 32.61
C ASP A 95 -26.59 -19.47 31.46
N PHE A 96 -26.26 -20.70 31.06
CA PHE A 96 -26.94 -21.38 29.96
C PHE A 96 -28.45 -21.56 30.19
N SER A 97 -28.87 -21.74 31.44
CA SER A 97 -30.29 -21.82 31.84
C SER A 97 -31.10 -20.58 31.48
N ARG A 98 -30.46 -19.41 31.46
CA ARG A 98 -31.11 -18.17 31.06
C ARG A 98 -31.09 -17.98 29.55
N LYS A 99 -29.99 -18.35 28.90
CA LYS A 99 -29.73 -18.13 27.46
C LYS A 99 -30.45 -19.13 26.54
N PHE A 100 -30.68 -20.35 27.02
CA PHE A 100 -31.33 -21.42 26.26
C PHE A 100 -32.60 -21.87 26.97
N LYS A 101 -33.77 -21.68 26.34
CA LYS A 101 -35.10 -21.99 26.89
C LYS A 101 -36.05 -22.53 25.84
N GLY A 102 -36.82 -23.53 26.23
CA GLY A 102 -37.86 -24.11 25.39
C GLY A 102 -37.33 -25.05 24.31
N GLU A 103 -38.25 -25.55 23.48
CA GLU A 103 -37.99 -26.65 22.55
C GLU A 103 -37.05 -26.27 21.40
N TYR A 104 -37.16 -25.05 20.87
CA TYR A 104 -36.30 -24.56 19.79
C TYR A 104 -34.82 -24.54 20.20
N ASP A 105 -34.53 -24.00 21.38
CA ASP A 105 -33.17 -23.92 21.92
C ASP A 105 -32.61 -25.30 22.25
N LEU A 106 -33.45 -26.21 22.75
CA LEU A 106 -33.06 -27.60 22.99
C LEU A 106 -32.64 -28.29 21.69
N ASN A 107 -33.33 -28.05 20.57
CA ASN A 107 -32.96 -28.61 19.28
C ASN A 107 -31.63 -28.03 18.77
N ILE A 108 -31.38 -26.74 18.96
CA ILE A 108 -30.06 -26.12 18.68
C ILE A 108 -28.95 -26.81 19.49
N ILE A 109 -29.18 -27.03 20.77
CA ILE A 109 -28.19 -27.67 21.66
C ILE A 109 -27.91 -29.11 21.24
N ARG A 110 -28.95 -29.87 20.85
CA ARG A 110 -28.80 -31.24 20.35
C ARG A 110 -27.99 -31.28 19.06
N GLU A 111 -28.30 -30.41 18.10
CA GLU A 111 -27.58 -30.35 16.83
C GLU A 111 -26.11 -29.96 17.05
N LEU A 112 -25.84 -28.98 17.93
CA LEU A 112 -24.47 -28.65 18.35
C LEU A 112 -23.75 -29.81 19.02
N PHE A 113 -24.44 -30.59 19.86
CA PHE A 113 -23.88 -31.78 20.51
C PHE A 113 -23.55 -32.88 19.49
N GLU A 114 -24.42 -33.11 18.51
CA GLU A 114 -24.19 -34.07 17.42
C GLU A 114 -23.00 -33.64 16.53
N ILE A 115 -22.94 -32.36 16.14
CA ILE A 115 -21.80 -31.81 15.41
C ILE A 115 -20.52 -31.99 16.22
N THR A 116 -20.57 -31.69 17.53
CA THR A 116 -19.41 -31.86 18.43
C THR A 116 -18.98 -33.32 18.55
N SER A 117 -19.94 -34.26 18.57
CA SER A 117 -19.66 -35.69 18.65
C SER A 117 -18.91 -36.20 17.43
N SER A 118 -19.17 -35.63 16.25
CA SER A 118 -18.48 -35.97 15.00
C SER A 118 -17.06 -35.38 14.89
N LEU A 119 -16.61 -34.59 15.86
CA LEU A 119 -15.30 -33.94 15.81
C LEU A 119 -14.18 -34.92 16.17
N GLU A 120 -13.19 -35.00 15.28
CA GLU A 120 -11.87 -35.55 15.60
C GLU A 120 -11.07 -34.50 16.38
N LEU A 121 -11.01 -34.66 17.70
CA LEU A 121 -10.25 -33.77 18.57
C LEU A 121 -8.75 -34.13 18.58
N PRO A 122 -7.86 -33.15 18.76
CA PRO A 122 -6.42 -33.41 18.81
C PRO A 122 -6.05 -34.32 19.98
N GLN A 123 -4.93 -35.03 19.86
CA GLN A 123 -4.47 -35.94 20.94
C GLN A 123 -3.59 -35.20 21.98
N ASP A 124 -2.89 -34.15 21.57
CA ASP A 124 -2.03 -33.35 22.45
C ASP A 124 -2.72 -32.05 22.95
N ASP A 125 -2.26 -31.58 24.12
CA ASP A 125 -2.88 -30.45 24.85
C ASP A 125 -2.63 -29.09 24.18
N LEU A 126 -1.48 -28.91 23.53
CA LEU A 126 -1.12 -27.65 22.89
C LEU A 126 -1.97 -27.42 21.62
N SER A 127 -2.27 -28.50 20.90
CA SER A 127 -3.19 -28.47 19.76
C SER A 127 -4.63 -28.17 20.18
N PHE A 128 -5.06 -28.56 21.39
CA PHE A 128 -6.39 -28.22 21.92
C PHE A 128 -6.54 -26.70 22.14
N SER A 129 -5.60 -26.08 22.85
CA SER A 129 -5.67 -24.64 23.13
C SER A 129 -5.58 -23.80 21.84
N LYS A 130 -4.87 -24.31 20.84
CA LYS A 130 -4.81 -23.74 19.48
C LYS A 130 -6.12 -23.90 18.71
N LEU A 131 -6.78 -25.06 18.79
CA LEU A 131 -8.12 -25.29 18.21
C LEU A 131 -9.13 -24.28 18.75
N ILE A 132 -9.20 -24.10 20.06
CA ILE A 132 -10.09 -23.10 20.68
C ILE A 132 -9.75 -21.69 20.20
N GLY A 133 -8.45 -21.35 20.10
CA GLY A 133 -8.01 -20.07 19.55
C GLY A 133 -8.50 -19.82 18.11
N ASN A 134 -8.36 -20.81 17.23
CA ASN A 134 -8.81 -20.71 15.84
C ASN A 134 -10.33 -20.52 15.75
N LEU A 135 -11.10 -21.22 16.60
CA LEU A 135 -12.55 -21.04 16.69
C LEU A 135 -12.90 -19.61 17.12
N LEU A 136 -12.22 -19.05 18.12
CA LEU A 136 -12.45 -17.69 18.59
C LEU A 136 -12.17 -16.64 17.51
N THR A 137 -11.10 -16.82 16.72
CA THR A 137 -10.81 -15.95 15.57
C THR A 137 -11.94 -16.00 14.55
N ARG A 138 -12.44 -17.19 14.22
CA ARG A 138 -13.59 -17.34 13.32
C ARG A 138 -14.87 -16.74 13.88
N PHE A 139 -15.18 -16.92 15.16
CA PHE A 139 -16.34 -16.27 15.79
C PHE A 139 -16.24 -14.75 15.68
N SER A 140 -15.03 -14.19 15.83
CA SER A 140 -14.81 -12.75 15.69
C SER A 140 -15.08 -12.26 14.26
N ASP A 141 -14.70 -13.04 13.24
CA ASP A 141 -15.03 -12.73 11.84
C ASP A 141 -16.55 -12.73 11.59
N TYR A 142 -17.29 -13.62 12.26
CA TYR A 142 -18.74 -13.78 12.16
C TYR A 142 -19.54 -12.70 12.93
N GLU A 143 -19.09 -12.30 14.13
CA GLU A 143 -19.70 -11.27 14.97
C GLU A 143 -19.60 -9.86 14.34
N GLY A 144 -18.62 -9.65 13.46
CA GLY A 144 -18.48 -8.41 12.68
C GLY A 144 -17.94 -7.21 13.48
N ARG A 145 -17.91 -6.05 12.81
CA ARG A 145 -17.05 -4.88 13.13
C ARG A 145 -17.28 -4.18 14.48
N ASN A 146 -18.26 -4.59 15.27
CA ASN A 146 -18.66 -3.89 16.50
C ASN A 146 -18.07 -4.49 17.78
N VAL A 147 -17.34 -5.61 17.71
CA VAL A 147 -16.81 -6.26 18.91
C VAL A 147 -15.29 -6.16 18.94
N THR A 148 -14.81 -5.16 19.70
CA THR A 148 -13.39 -4.76 19.81
C THR A 148 -12.57 -5.63 20.76
N SER A 149 -13.03 -6.84 21.15
CA SER A 149 -12.64 -7.40 22.46
C SER A 149 -12.04 -8.80 22.51
N PHE A 150 -11.79 -9.54 21.41
CA PHE A 150 -11.39 -10.95 21.59
C PHE A 150 -9.99 -11.35 21.14
N THR A 151 -9.41 -10.73 20.10
CA THR A 151 -8.10 -11.17 19.61
C THR A 151 -7.26 -10.04 19.03
N THR A 152 -6.00 -9.97 19.46
CA THR A 152 -4.94 -9.26 18.75
C THR A 152 -4.67 -9.98 17.43
N PRO A 153 -4.59 -9.28 16.27
CA PRO A 153 -4.27 -9.93 15.00
C PRO A 153 -2.95 -10.71 15.06
N ASP A 154 -2.91 -11.91 14.47
CA ASP A 154 -1.77 -12.83 14.55
C ASP A 154 -0.42 -12.19 14.19
N SER A 155 -0.39 -11.38 13.12
CA SER A 155 0.84 -10.69 12.71
C SER A 155 1.37 -9.70 13.76
N VAL A 156 0.47 -9.08 14.53
CA VAL A 156 0.82 -8.16 15.62
C VAL A 156 1.23 -8.95 16.88
N SER A 157 0.50 -10.03 17.19
CA SER A 157 0.85 -10.94 18.30
C SER A 157 2.25 -11.51 18.14
N LYS A 158 2.54 -12.05 16.94
CA LYS A 158 3.85 -12.61 16.57
C LYS A 158 4.96 -11.56 16.68
N LEU A 159 4.73 -10.34 16.20
CA LEU A 159 5.67 -9.24 16.34
C LEU A 159 5.93 -8.91 17.82
N MET A 160 4.89 -8.72 18.63
CA MET A 160 5.05 -8.36 20.05
C MET A 160 5.76 -9.45 20.85
N VAL A 161 5.48 -10.74 20.59
CA VAL A 161 6.15 -11.86 21.26
C VAL A 161 7.62 -11.94 20.86
N GLN A 162 7.96 -11.74 19.58
CA GLN A 162 9.35 -11.71 19.13
C GLN A 162 10.12 -10.50 19.68
N LEU A 163 9.47 -9.34 19.81
CA LEU A 163 10.06 -8.15 20.45
C LEU A 163 10.27 -8.36 21.95
N LEU A 164 9.36 -9.05 22.63
CA LEU A 164 9.49 -9.40 24.04
C LEU A 164 10.68 -10.35 24.26
N ALA A 165 10.82 -11.32 23.35
CA ALA A 165 11.85 -12.36 23.36
C ALA A 165 11.98 -13.09 24.70
N PRO A 166 10.89 -13.63 25.28
CA PRO A 166 10.93 -14.22 26.60
C PRO A 166 11.86 -15.44 26.66
N THR A 167 12.67 -15.49 27.72
CA THR A 167 13.55 -16.61 28.03
C THR A 167 12.78 -17.67 28.80
N GLU A 168 12.67 -17.54 30.10
CA GLU A 168 11.90 -18.41 30.99
C GLU A 168 11.44 -17.57 32.18
N GLY A 169 10.46 -18.05 32.93
CA GLY A 169 9.94 -17.36 34.12
C GLY A 169 8.52 -16.84 33.94
N SER A 170 8.22 -15.74 34.63
CA SER A 170 6.87 -15.21 34.81
C SER A 170 6.48 -14.22 33.70
N VAL A 171 5.31 -14.44 33.10
CA VAL A 171 4.73 -13.60 32.05
C VAL A 171 3.36 -13.13 32.49
N LEU A 172 3.19 -11.82 32.64
CA LEU A 172 1.93 -11.20 33.01
C LEU A 172 1.26 -10.53 31.80
N ASP A 173 -0.03 -10.81 31.62
CA ASP A 173 -0.95 -10.01 30.81
C ASP A 173 -2.17 -9.64 31.64
N SER A 174 -2.24 -8.36 32.06
CA SER A 174 -3.33 -7.88 32.92
C SER A 174 -4.60 -7.48 32.15
N THR A 175 -4.63 -7.72 30.84
CA THR A 175 -5.78 -7.55 29.93
C THR A 175 -5.78 -8.71 28.92
N CYS A 176 -5.69 -9.94 29.43
CA CYS A 176 -5.30 -11.09 28.63
C CYS A 176 -6.30 -11.53 27.57
N GLY A 177 -7.56 -11.07 27.66
CA GLY A 177 -8.64 -11.58 26.85
C GLY A 177 -8.69 -13.11 26.94
N SER A 178 -8.76 -13.77 25.77
CA SER A 178 -8.75 -15.23 25.67
C SER A 178 -7.35 -15.87 25.79
N GLY A 179 -6.33 -15.10 26.17
CA GLY A 179 -4.93 -15.52 26.34
C GLY A 179 -4.18 -15.75 25.02
N GLY A 180 -4.44 -14.92 24.00
CA GLY A 180 -3.77 -15.01 22.70
C GLY A 180 -2.24 -14.91 22.78
N PHE A 181 -1.71 -13.97 23.57
CA PHE A 181 -0.26 -13.83 23.75
C PHE A 181 0.37 -15.04 24.46
N PHE A 182 -0.32 -15.66 25.42
CA PHE A 182 0.20 -16.86 26.09
C PHE A 182 0.33 -18.03 25.11
N GLN A 183 -0.66 -18.21 24.24
CA GLN A 183 -0.57 -19.21 23.16
C GLN A 183 0.60 -18.90 22.22
N GLU A 184 0.73 -17.65 21.75
CA GLU A 184 1.79 -17.27 20.81
C GLU A 184 3.20 -17.46 21.41
N ILE A 185 3.37 -17.19 22.71
CA ILE A 185 4.63 -17.48 23.43
C ILE A 185 4.89 -18.98 23.49
N ALA A 186 3.88 -19.79 23.83
CA ALA A 186 4.01 -21.24 23.88
C ALA A 186 4.34 -21.86 22.51
N ASP A 187 3.74 -21.34 21.44
CA ASP A 187 3.98 -21.76 20.05
C ASP A 187 5.37 -21.33 19.54
N THR A 188 5.81 -20.10 19.88
CA THR A 188 7.10 -19.56 19.44
C THR A 188 8.28 -20.17 20.19
N TYR A 189 8.09 -20.52 21.48
CA TYR A 189 9.12 -21.09 22.35
C TYR A 189 8.73 -22.47 22.91
N PRO A 190 8.51 -23.47 22.05
CA PRO A 190 7.95 -24.76 22.45
C PRO A 190 8.89 -25.62 23.30
N GLN A 191 10.17 -25.23 23.48
CA GLN A 191 11.11 -25.92 24.36
C GLN A 191 11.18 -25.33 25.76
N LYS A 192 10.60 -24.14 25.98
CA LYS A 192 10.69 -23.39 27.24
C LYS A 192 9.43 -23.55 28.08
N LYS A 193 9.52 -23.27 29.37
CA LYS A 193 8.40 -23.33 30.33
C LYS A 193 8.17 -21.95 30.93
N PHE A 194 6.91 -21.57 31.06
CA PHE A 194 6.50 -20.25 31.56
C PHE A 194 5.46 -20.34 32.66
N GLN A 195 5.41 -19.29 33.47
CA GLN A 195 4.36 -19.05 34.46
C GLN A 195 3.51 -17.88 33.98
N PHE A 196 2.35 -18.18 33.42
CA PHE A 196 1.44 -17.18 32.86
C PHE A 196 0.46 -16.68 33.93
N TYR A 197 0.37 -15.34 34.04
CA TYR A 197 -0.55 -14.65 34.94
C TYR A 197 -1.49 -13.78 34.10
N GLY A 198 -2.80 -14.04 34.16
CA GLY A 198 -3.81 -13.39 33.33
C GLY A 198 -4.90 -12.68 34.14
N GLN A 199 -5.27 -11.46 33.75
CA GLN A 199 -6.48 -10.79 34.25
C GLN A 199 -7.30 -10.28 33.06
N GLU A 200 -8.62 -10.42 33.14
CA GLU A 200 -9.57 -9.95 32.12
C GLU A 200 -10.85 -9.46 32.81
N LEU A 201 -11.41 -8.35 32.31
CA LEU A 201 -12.62 -7.74 32.88
C LEU A 201 -13.89 -8.50 32.46
N ASP A 202 -13.98 -8.96 31.21
CA ASP A 202 -15.13 -9.72 30.73
C ASP A 202 -15.12 -11.14 31.30
N ARG A 203 -16.12 -11.43 32.14
CA ARG A 203 -16.31 -12.73 32.82
C ARG A 203 -16.36 -13.90 31.84
N SER A 204 -17.09 -13.77 30.73
CA SER A 204 -17.21 -14.83 29.74
C SER A 204 -15.88 -15.09 29.04
N VAL A 205 -15.11 -14.03 28.75
CA VAL A 205 -13.80 -14.16 28.10
C VAL A 205 -12.78 -14.81 29.02
N LEU A 206 -12.76 -14.40 30.29
CA LEU A 206 -11.91 -15.01 31.30
C LEU A 206 -12.24 -16.50 31.47
N ALA A 207 -13.53 -16.86 31.49
CA ALA A 207 -13.96 -18.25 31.54
C ALA A 207 -13.44 -19.05 30.33
N ILE A 208 -13.55 -18.48 29.12
CA ILE A 208 -13.00 -19.08 27.90
C ILE A 208 -11.48 -19.26 28.01
N ALA A 209 -10.75 -18.28 28.55
CA ALA A 209 -9.29 -18.39 28.75
C ALA A 209 -8.94 -19.55 29.70
N LYS A 210 -9.67 -19.71 30.81
CA LYS A 210 -9.50 -20.83 31.74
C LYS A 210 -9.73 -22.17 31.05
N LEU A 211 -10.84 -22.33 30.31
CA LEU A 211 -11.13 -23.56 29.56
C LEU A 211 -10.07 -23.86 28.50
N ARG A 212 -9.62 -22.84 27.77
CA ARG A 212 -8.64 -22.96 26.69
C ARG A 212 -7.32 -23.57 27.17
N PHE A 213 -6.87 -23.22 28.37
CA PHE A 213 -5.56 -23.64 28.89
C PHE A 213 -5.63 -24.72 29.99
N ALA A 214 -6.81 -25.23 30.32
CA ALA A 214 -6.98 -26.19 31.43
C ALA A 214 -6.11 -27.45 31.31
N PHE A 215 -5.89 -27.92 30.07
CA PHE A 215 -5.10 -29.11 29.78
C PHE A 215 -3.62 -28.81 29.52
N ASN A 216 -3.19 -27.54 29.53
CA ASN A 216 -1.79 -27.22 29.31
C ASN A 216 -0.99 -27.41 30.61
N TYR A 217 -0.36 -28.56 30.75
CA TYR A 217 0.43 -28.93 31.94
C TYR A 217 1.92 -28.56 31.84
N LYS A 218 2.38 -28.18 30.64
CA LYS A 218 3.76 -27.79 30.43
C LYS A 218 4.07 -26.42 31.03
N ASN A 219 3.11 -25.49 30.94
CA ASN A 219 3.18 -24.15 31.52
C ASN A 219 2.17 -24.04 32.66
N SER A 220 2.43 -23.17 33.64
CA SER A 220 1.44 -22.88 34.68
C SER A 220 0.62 -21.66 34.29
N PHE A 221 -0.70 -21.71 34.52
CA PHE A 221 -1.61 -20.60 34.25
C PHE A 221 -2.33 -20.21 35.55
N GLN A 222 -2.25 -18.93 35.90
CA GLN A 222 -2.99 -18.35 37.02
C GLN A 222 -3.83 -17.18 36.52
N PHE A 223 -5.14 -17.32 36.62
CA PHE A 223 -6.09 -16.29 36.24
C PHE A 223 -6.66 -15.60 37.48
N GLY A 224 -6.66 -14.27 37.50
CA GLY A 224 -7.31 -13.48 38.54
C GLY A 224 -8.84 -13.49 38.40
N GLU A 225 -9.54 -12.80 39.30
CA GLU A 225 -10.99 -12.58 39.14
C GLU A 225 -11.30 -11.56 38.03
N ALA A 226 -12.54 -11.63 37.50
CA ALA A 226 -13.04 -10.72 36.49
C ALA A 226 -13.34 -9.32 37.07
N LYS A 227 -12.28 -8.57 37.34
CA LYS A 227 -12.28 -7.24 37.95
C LYS A 227 -11.52 -6.23 37.08
N ASN A 228 -11.84 -4.94 37.25
CA ASN A 228 -11.14 -3.86 36.57
C ASN A 228 -9.69 -3.79 37.04
N THR A 229 -8.73 -4.11 36.18
CA THR A 229 -7.29 -4.16 36.50
C THR A 229 -6.73 -2.87 37.11
N LEU A 230 -7.18 -1.70 36.64
CA LEU A 230 -6.68 -0.43 37.16
C LEU A 230 -7.28 -0.10 38.52
N ALA A 231 -8.49 -0.56 38.84
CA ALA A 231 -9.11 -0.35 40.15
C ALA A 231 -8.74 -1.45 41.18
N GLU A 232 -8.77 -2.71 40.74
CA GLU A 232 -8.61 -3.92 41.54
C GLU A 232 -7.60 -4.86 40.85
N ASN A 233 -6.31 -4.58 41.03
CA ASN A 233 -5.24 -5.45 40.54
C ASN A 233 -5.28 -6.81 41.25
N GLN A 234 -5.43 -7.90 40.51
CA GLN A 234 -5.47 -9.26 41.06
C GLN A 234 -4.08 -9.84 41.33
N PHE A 235 -3.02 -9.15 40.89
CA PHE A 235 -1.63 -9.54 41.10
C PHE A 235 -0.81 -8.36 41.67
N PRO A 236 -1.16 -7.80 42.85
CA PRO A 236 -0.55 -6.58 43.37
C PRO A 236 0.92 -6.75 43.80
N ASN A 237 1.33 -7.97 44.16
CA ASN A 237 2.67 -8.28 44.67
C ASN A 237 3.51 -9.07 43.66
N LEU A 238 3.10 -9.13 42.40
CA LEU A 238 3.81 -9.90 41.38
C LEU A 238 5.00 -9.09 40.83
N ASP A 239 6.19 -9.67 40.93
CA ASP A 239 7.44 -9.16 40.36
C ASP A 239 7.78 -9.94 39.07
N SER A 240 7.06 -9.65 37.99
CA SER A 240 7.15 -10.37 36.72
C SER A 240 8.47 -10.15 35.98
N ASP A 241 8.96 -11.19 35.29
CA ASP A 241 10.08 -11.09 34.35
C ASP A 241 9.63 -10.41 33.05
N PHE A 242 8.43 -10.75 32.60
CA PHE A 242 7.88 -10.26 31.35
C PHE A 242 6.45 -9.75 31.53
N VAL A 243 6.15 -8.66 30.85
CA VAL A 243 4.78 -8.14 30.73
C VAL A 243 4.44 -7.97 29.26
N ILE A 244 3.34 -8.54 28.81
CA ILE A 244 2.83 -8.34 27.44
C ILE A 244 1.34 -8.07 27.53
N MET A 245 0.87 -7.01 26.87
CA MET A 245 -0.55 -6.66 26.94
C MET A 245 -1.00 -5.79 25.77
N GLN A 246 -2.28 -5.92 25.42
CA GLN A 246 -3.03 -4.97 24.60
C GLN A 246 -4.20 -4.43 25.41
N PRO A 247 -4.02 -3.34 26.19
CA PRO A 247 -5.10 -2.77 26.96
C PRO A 247 -6.18 -2.14 26.07
N PRO A 248 -7.42 -1.99 26.57
CA PRO A 248 -8.48 -1.32 25.83
C PRO A 248 -8.09 0.13 25.49
N PHE A 249 -8.34 0.53 24.24
CA PHE A 249 -8.06 1.89 23.79
C PHE A 249 -9.12 2.88 24.30
N LYS A 250 -8.69 4.10 24.65
CA LYS A 250 -9.57 5.25 25.01
C LYS A 250 -10.58 4.94 26.14
N VAL A 251 -10.14 4.33 27.25
CA VAL A 251 -11.00 4.14 28.44
C VAL A 251 -11.30 5.50 29.10
N PRO A 252 -12.55 6.01 29.04
CA PRO A 252 -12.93 7.23 29.74
C PRO A 252 -13.15 6.93 31.23
N ASN A 253 -12.94 7.94 32.09
CA ASN A 253 -13.15 7.83 33.54
C ASN A 253 -12.43 6.65 34.21
N TRP A 254 -11.29 6.23 33.67
CA TRP A 254 -10.55 5.05 34.16
C TRP A 254 -10.12 5.19 35.63
N SER A 255 -9.92 6.42 36.11
CA SER A 255 -9.43 6.72 37.46
C SER A 255 -10.54 6.90 38.51
N ARG A 256 -11.82 6.69 38.17
CA ARG A 256 -12.95 6.90 39.10
C ARG A 256 -12.79 6.09 40.38
N ASP A 257 -12.42 4.83 40.24
CA ASP A 257 -12.33 3.85 41.33
C ASP A 257 -10.87 3.54 41.70
N VAL A 258 -9.94 4.42 41.29
CA VAL A 258 -8.51 4.28 41.52
C VAL A 258 -8.09 5.18 42.69
N SER A 259 -7.41 4.61 43.67
CA SER A 259 -6.86 5.39 44.79
C SER A 259 -5.83 6.41 44.30
N PRO A 260 -5.92 7.69 44.70
CA PRO A 260 -4.88 8.67 44.41
C PRO A 260 -3.50 8.33 45.01
N LEU A 261 -3.47 7.45 46.02
CA LEU A 261 -2.25 6.99 46.70
C LEU A 261 -1.73 5.65 46.18
N ASP A 262 -2.30 5.14 45.08
CA ASP A 262 -1.89 3.87 44.50
C ASP A 262 -0.41 3.93 44.06
N PRO A 263 0.46 3.02 44.56
CA PRO A 263 1.90 3.06 44.32
C PRO A 263 2.28 2.84 42.85
N ARG A 264 1.36 2.31 42.03
CA ARG A 264 1.57 2.18 40.58
C ARG A 264 1.74 3.53 39.91
N PHE A 265 1.05 4.57 40.39
CA PHE A 265 1.02 5.90 39.76
C PHE A 265 1.99 6.89 40.39
N LYS A 266 3.13 6.42 40.91
CA LYS A 266 4.15 7.27 41.57
C LYS A 266 4.73 8.38 40.70
N TYR A 267 4.60 8.30 39.36
CA TYR A 267 5.04 9.35 38.44
C TYR A 267 3.94 10.36 38.11
N GLY A 268 2.74 10.18 38.66
CA GLY A 268 1.57 11.02 38.48
C GLY A 268 0.39 10.26 37.87
N LEU A 269 -0.82 10.77 38.11
CA LEU A 269 -2.04 10.27 37.50
C LEU A 269 -2.20 10.85 36.08
N PRO A 270 -2.34 10.01 35.04
CA PRO A 270 -2.74 10.45 33.71
C PRO A 270 -4.10 11.15 33.70
N HIS A 271 -4.42 11.82 32.60
CA HIS A 271 -5.74 12.43 32.45
C HIS A 271 -6.86 11.39 32.56
N LYS A 272 -7.95 11.72 33.26
CA LYS A 272 -9.08 10.82 33.52
C LYS A 272 -9.73 10.18 32.27
N ASN A 273 -9.56 10.81 31.10
CA ASN A 273 -10.09 10.30 29.82
C ASN A 273 -9.03 9.58 28.95
N ASN A 274 -7.83 9.32 29.48
CA ASN A 274 -6.74 8.67 28.77
C ASN A 274 -5.95 7.74 29.71
N ALA A 275 -6.31 6.46 29.69
CA ALA A 275 -5.66 5.44 30.52
C ALA A 275 -4.30 4.96 29.98
N ASN A 276 -3.84 5.41 28.81
CA ASN A 276 -2.67 4.81 28.16
C ASN A 276 -1.41 4.84 29.04
N LEU A 277 -1.09 5.98 29.67
CA LEU A 277 0.05 6.09 30.58
C LEU A 277 -0.23 5.44 31.95
N ALA A 278 -1.48 5.11 32.28
CA ALA A 278 -1.80 4.31 33.47
C ALA A 278 -1.35 2.87 33.25
N TRP A 279 -1.60 2.32 32.05
CA TRP A 279 -1.14 0.98 31.67
C TRP A 279 0.38 0.86 31.61
N VAL A 280 1.09 1.88 31.09
CA VAL A 280 2.56 1.92 31.10
C VAL A 280 3.10 1.88 32.54
N GLN A 281 2.51 2.67 33.44
CA GLN A 281 2.90 2.70 34.84
C GLN A 281 2.57 1.39 35.57
N HIS A 282 1.40 0.81 35.31
CA HIS A 282 0.99 -0.51 35.82
C HIS A 282 1.99 -1.60 35.43
N ALA A 283 2.39 -1.66 34.15
CA ALA A 283 3.39 -2.60 33.67
C ALA A 283 4.74 -2.42 34.38
N ILE A 284 5.25 -1.19 34.46
CA ILE A 284 6.54 -0.91 35.10
C ILE A 284 6.50 -1.25 36.59
N HIS A 285 5.38 -1.03 37.27
CA HIS A 285 5.25 -1.36 38.68
C HIS A 285 5.41 -2.87 38.94
N LEU A 286 4.85 -3.71 38.08
CA LEU A 286 4.85 -5.17 38.22
C LEU A 286 6.04 -5.88 37.56
N LEU A 287 6.95 -5.15 36.92
CA LEU A 287 8.21 -5.73 36.45
C LEU A 287 9.22 -5.84 37.59
N ASN A 288 9.95 -6.95 37.67
CA ASN A 288 11.14 -7.04 38.51
C ASN A 288 12.29 -6.16 37.98
N SER A 289 13.41 -6.06 38.70
CA SER A 289 14.53 -5.17 38.33
C SER A 289 15.18 -5.51 36.98
N LYS A 290 15.00 -6.74 36.48
CA LYS A 290 15.50 -7.19 35.17
C LYS A 290 14.40 -7.32 34.10
N GLY A 291 13.18 -6.93 34.46
CA GLY A 291 12.00 -7.23 33.67
C GLY A 291 11.85 -6.35 32.44
N LYS A 292 11.13 -6.89 31.46
CA LYS A 292 10.83 -6.26 30.17
C LYS A 292 9.33 -6.30 29.85
N ALA A 293 8.77 -5.20 29.36
CA ALA A 293 7.38 -5.13 28.92
C ALA A 293 7.26 -4.74 27.45
N VAL A 294 6.27 -5.32 26.77
CA VAL A 294 5.84 -4.96 25.41
C VAL A 294 4.33 -4.67 25.43
N ILE A 295 3.96 -3.41 25.22
CA ILE A 295 2.59 -2.91 25.43
C ILE A 295 2.07 -2.24 24.17
N LEU A 296 0.94 -2.71 23.63
CA LEU A 296 0.28 -2.09 22.49
C LEU A 296 -0.73 -1.04 22.96
N LEU A 297 -0.51 0.23 22.62
CA LEU A 297 -1.31 1.39 23.05
C LEU A 297 -1.75 2.25 21.86
N GLY A 298 -2.68 3.17 22.10
CA GLY A 298 -2.97 4.25 21.14
C GLY A 298 -1.82 5.26 21.07
N GLN A 299 -1.55 5.81 19.87
CA GLN A 299 -0.48 6.80 19.67
C GLN A 299 -0.63 8.08 20.49
N SER A 300 -1.82 8.37 21.04
CA SER A 300 -2.01 9.49 21.96
C SER A 300 -1.12 9.40 23.22
N SER A 301 -0.63 8.21 23.56
CA SER A 301 0.37 8.01 24.62
C SER A 301 1.69 8.75 24.36
N LEU A 302 2.04 9.00 23.10
CA LEU A 302 3.36 9.47 22.68
C LEU A 302 3.54 10.99 22.79
N PHE A 303 2.49 11.81 22.56
CA PHE A 303 2.65 13.26 22.33
C PHE A 303 1.60 14.16 23.02
N ALA A 304 0.99 13.70 24.11
CA ALA A 304 -0.05 14.48 24.79
C ALA A 304 0.41 15.87 25.27
N THR A 305 -0.47 16.86 25.14
CA THR A 305 -0.21 18.26 25.49
C THR A 305 -0.48 18.60 26.96
N GLN A 306 -1.03 17.66 27.73
CA GLN A 306 -1.37 17.88 29.13
C GLN A 306 -0.13 17.81 30.01
N LYS A 307 -0.06 18.69 31.02
CA LYS A 307 1.14 18.86 31.86
C LYS A 307 1.47 17.59 32.64
N GLU A 308 0.45 16.89 33.12
CA GLU A 308 0.51 15.66 33.90
C GLU A 308 1.11 14.52 33.06
N GLU A 309 0.64 14.34 31.82
CA GLU A 309 1.15 13.29 30.92
C GLU A 309 2.59 13.57 30.45
N ILE A 310 2.96 14.84 30.26
CA ILE A 310 4.34 15.23 29.98
C ILE A 310 5.24 14.91 31.18
N ALA A 311 4.77 15.18 32.41
CA ALA A 311 5.52 14.89 33.62
C ALA A 311 5.75 13.38 33.81
N ILE A 312 4.73 12.55 33.54
CA ILE A 312 4.86 11.09 33.58
C ILE A 312 5.91 10.63 32.56
N ARG A 313 5.78 11.02 31.28
CA ARG A 313 6.76 10.64 30.24
C ARG A 313 8.18 11.07 30.60
N LYS A 314 8.34 12.30 31.09
CA LYS A 314 9.62 12.80 31.61
C LYS A 314 10.19 11.83 32.64
N GLN A 315 9.44 11.49 33.68
CA GLN A 315 9.93 10.58 34.71
C GLN A 315 10.30 9.19 34.15
N LEU A 316 9.48 8.63 33.27
CA LEU A 316 9.77 7.32 32.64
C LEU A 316 11.07 7.32 31.83
N LEU A 317 11.34 8.41 31.12
CA LEU A 317 12.54 8.59 30.30
C LEU A 317 13.78 8.89 31.16
N GLU A 318 13.65 9.76 32.15
CA GLU A 318 14.75 10.13 33.06
C GLU A 318 15.17 8.97 33.97
N ASN A 319 14.26 8.05 34.28
CA ASN A 319 14.58 6.79 34.97
C ASN A 319 15.05 5.67 34.00
N ASN A 320 15.22 5.99 32.72
CA ASN A 320 15.74 5.08 31.71
C ASN A 320 14.92 3.77 31.57
N PHE A 321 13.58 3.85 31.61
CA PHE A 321 12.73 2.65 31.41
C PHE A 321 12.31 2.42 29.98
N VAL A 322 12.21 3.47 29.15
CA VAL A 322 11.74 3.37 27.77
C VAL A 322 12.91 2.96 26.88
N GLU A 323 12.84 1.79 26.25
CA GLU A 323 13.89 1.26 25.38
C GLU A 323 13.59 1.52 23.91
N SER A 324 12.34 1.32 23.49
CA SER A 324 11.92 1.54 22.11
C SER A 324 10.45 1.93 22.00
N ILE A 325 10.14 2.70 20.95
CA ILE A 325 8.78 3.07 20.55
C ILE A 325 8.61 2.69 19.08
N ILE A 326 7.60 1.88 18.79
CA ILE A 326 7.31 1.41 17.43
C ILE A 326 5.92 1.91 17.04
N THR A 327 5.82 2.84 16.11
CA THR A 327 4.51 3.31 15.60
C THR A 327 4.00 2.43 14.49
N MET A 328 2.72 2.11 14.58
CA MET A 328 2.03 1.19 13.69
C MET A 328 1.08 1.93 12.74
N PRO A 329 0.88 1.44 11.51
CA PRO A 329 -0.05 2.03 10.55
C PRO A 329 -1.50 1.90 10.98
N SER A 330 -2.33 2.79 10.44
CA SER A 330 -3.78 2.71 10.60
C SER A 330 -4.33 1.41 10.00
N GLY A 331 -5.28 0.77 10.68
CA GLY A 331 -5.95 -0.43 10.18
C GLY A 331 -5.16 -1.72 10.34
N ILE A 332 -4.04 -1.71 11.07
CA ILE A 332 -3.30 -2.91 11.49
C ILE A 332 -4.04 -3.70 12.58
N ILE A 333 -4.77 -2.99 13.44
CA ILE A 333 -5.72 -3.57 14.38
C ILE A 333 -7.07 -3.55 13.70
N ASN A 334 -7.60 -4.75 13.45
CA ASN A 334 -8.84 -4.94 12.72
C ASN A 334 -9.95 -4.05 13.27
N TYR A 335 -10.78 -3.55 12.36
CA TYR A 335 -12.02 -2.81 12.68
C TYR A 335 -11.84 -1.49 13.45
N THR A 336 -10.61 -0.97 13.61
CA THR A 336 -10.38 0.36 14.17
C THR A 336 -9.51 1.24 13.26
N GLY A 337 -9.88 2.51 13.10
CA GLY A 337 -9.02 3.54 12.49
C GLY A 337 -8.05 4.15 13.50
N ILE A 338 -7.92 3.56 14.69
CA ILE A 338 -7.04 4.07 15.75
C ILE A 338 -5.60 3.74 15.34
N ARG A 339 -4.76 4.77 15.22
CA ARG A 339 -3.31 4.55 15.10
C ARG A 339 -2.75 4.09 16.43
N THR A 340 -1.96 3.03 16.39
CA THR A 340 -1.38 2.39 17.57
C THR A 340 0.14 2.50 17.58
N CYS A 341 0.72 2.21 18.73
CA CYS A 341 2.16 2.12 18.94
C CYS A 341 2.47 1.04 19.97
N ILE A 342 3.62 0.40 19.83
CA ILE A 342 4.17 -0.51 20.82
C ILE A 342 5.17 0.27 21.67
N TRP A 343 4.99 0.20 22.99
CA TRP A 343 5.99 0.63 23.97
C TRP A 343 6.80 -0.58 24.41
N ILE A 344 8.12 -0.48 24.31
CA ILE A 344 9.05 -1.46 24.88
C ILE A 344 9.71 -0.81 26.10
N LEU A 345 9.46 -1.42 27.25
CA LEU A 345 9.99 -0.97 28.53
C LEU A 345 10.98 -2.02 29.02
N ASN A 346 12.15 -1.60 29.48
CA ASN A 346 13.16 -2.53 29.97
C ASN A 346 13.89 -1.90 31.16
N LYS A 347 13.73 -2.51 32.36
CA LYS A 347 14.40 -2.05 33.58
C LYS A 347 15.90 -2.38 33.61
N ALA A 348 16.34 -3.28 32.73
CA ALA A 348 17.73 -3.70 32.56
C ALA A 348 18.35 -3.16 31.26
N LYS A 349 17.81 -2.09 30.66
CA LYS A 349 18.33 -1.61 29.37
C LYS A 349 19.75 -1.06 29.52
N ASN A 350 20.59 -1.35 28.52
CA ASN A 350 22.02 -1.02 28.51
C ASN A 350 22.36 0.25 27.70
N THR A 351 21.35 1.07 27.37
CA THR A 351 21.50 2.26 26.53
C THR A 351 20.68 3.42 27.09
N ASP A 352 21.24 4.63 27.02
CA ASP A 352 20.57 5.87 27.45
C ASP A 352 19.68 6.48 26.36
N SER A 353 19.72 5.90 25.15
CA SER A 353 18.90 6.32 24.02
C SER A 353 17.59 5.52 23.94
N VAL A 354 16.66 6.04 23.14
CA VAL A 354 15.41 5.36 22.78
C VAL A 354 15.42 5.10 21.28
N LEU A 355 15.20 3.84 20.89
CA LEU A 355 15.03 3.49 19.48
C LEU A 355 13.60 3.84 19.05
N MET A 356 13.46 4.67 18.02
CA MET A 356 12.18 5.03 17.41
C MET A 356 12.05 4.28 16.09
N ILE A 357 10.94 3.57 15.88
CA ILE A 357 10.69 2.81 14.65
C ILE A 357 9.33 3.22 14.05
N GLU A 358 9.32 3.61 12.77
CA GLU A 358 8.10 3.79 11.97
C GLU A 358 7.89 2.61 11.04
N THR A 359 6.70 2.00 11.10
CA THR A 359 6.40 0.81 10.31
C THR A 359 5.43 1.08 9.15
N ASP A 360 5.10 2.33 8.84
CA ASP A 360 4.17 2.69 7.75
C ASP A 360 4.64 2.18 6.37
N SER A 361 5.95 2.13 6.15
CA SER A 361 6.58 1.59 4.93
C SER A 361 6.81 0.07 4.97
N LEU A 362 6.51 -0.58 6.11
CA LEU A 362 6.79 -2.00 6.39
C LEU A 362 5.51 -2.82 6.51
N VAL A 363 4.40 -2.38 5.91
CA VAL A 363 3.15 -3.13 5.91
C VAL A 363 2.63 -3.41 4.53
N GLU A 364 1.91 -4.52 4.42
CA GLU A 364 1.17 -4.87 3.22
C GLU A 364 -0.31 -4.50 3.42
N ARG A 365 -0.89 -3.84 2.42
CA ARG A 365 -2.27 -3.36 2.47
C ARG A 365 -3.20 -4.38 1.82
N LEU A 366 -4.25 -4.76 2.55
CA LEU A 366 -5.34 -5.60 2.05
C LEU A 366 -6.49 -4.71 1.56
N VAL A 367 -7.47 -5.31 0.89
CA VAL A 367 -8.74 -4.63 0.53
C VAL A 367 -9.42 -4.04 1.78
N LYS A 368 -9.24 -4.68 2.94
CA LYS A 368 -9.64 -4.18 4.26
C LYS A 368 -8.50 -4.37 5.26
N GLY A 369 -7.91 -3.28 5.72
CA GLY A 369 -6.87 -3.30 6.75
C GLY A 369 -5.44 -3.42 6.23
N SER A 370 -4.50 -3.56 7.14
CA SER A 370 -3.07 -3.79 6.87
C SER A 370 -2.59 -4.96 7.71
N TYR A 371 -1.51 -5.61 7.28
CA TYR A 371 -0.88 -6.69 8.05
C TYR A 371 0.64 -6.63 7.92
N PHE A 372 1.35 -7.22 8.88
CA PHE A 372 2.78 -7.47 8.73
C PHE A 372 3.01 -8.85 8.11
N SER A 373 3.69 -8.88 6.98
CA SER A 373 4.26 -10.12 6.46
C SER A 373 5.44 -10.58 7.32
N GLU A 374 5.81 -11.86 7.22
CA GLU A 374 6.96 -12.40 7.97
C GLU A 374 8.25 -11.63 7.67
N LYS A 375 8.45 -11.22 6.43
CA LYS A 375 9.58 -10.36 6.02
C LYS A 375 9.60 -9.05 6.80
N SER A 376 8.42 -8.45 7.00
CA SER A 376 8.28 -7.18 7.71
C SER A 376 8.53 -7.34 9.20
N ILE A 377 7.99 -8.40 9.82
CA ILE A 377 8.25 -8.76 11.22
C ILE A 377 9.75 -8.98 11.43
N ASN A 378 10.39 -9.80 10.60
CA ASN A 378 11.82 -10.09 10.69
C ASN A 378 12.66 -8.80 10.55
N LYS A 379 12.28 -7.89 9.64
CA LYS A 379 12.96 -6.60 9.48
C LYS A 379 12.82 -5.72 10.73
N ILE A 380 11.62 -5.62 11.31
CA ILE A 380 11.39 -4.84 12.54
C ILE A 380 12.20 -5.43 13.70
N ASN A 381 12.22 -6.77 13.83
CA ASN A 381 12.98 -7.44 14.88
C ASN A 381 14.48 -7.29 14.70
N HIS A 382 15.00 -7.36 13.48
CA HIS A 382 16.41 -7.09 13.20
C HIS A 382 16.79 -5.65 13.60
N ILE A 383 16.00 -4.66 13.18
CA ILE A 383 16.21 -3.25 13.56
C ILE A 383 16.22 -3.07 15.08
N TYR A 384 15.28 -3.70 15.79
CA TYR A 384 15.17 -3.59 17.23
C TYR A 384 16.30 -4.32 17.98
N ASN A 385 16.54 -5.60 17.65
CA ASN A 385 17.52 -6.44 18.35
C ASN A 385 18.96 -5.95 18.15
N ASP A 386 19.28 -5.51 16.93
CA ASP A 386 20.62 -5.02 16.60
C ASP A 386 20.76 -3.50 16.83
N PHE A 387 19.67 -2.84 17.26
CA PHE A 387 19.60 -1.43 17.60
C PHE A 387 20.13 -0.51 16.47
N VAL A 388 19.64 -0.73 15.25
CA VAL A 388 20.19 -0.13 14.01
C VAL A 388 19.32 1.01 13.49
N GLU A 389 19.95 2.08 13.01
CA GLU A 389 19.27 3.12 12.23
C GLU A 389 19.09 2.72 10.77
N VAL A 390 17.87 2.85 10.28
CA VAL A 390 17.51 2.62 8.89
C VAL A 390 16.77 3.85 8.41
N LYS A 391 17.29 4.46 7.34
CA LYS A 391 16.71 5.68 6.75
C LYS A 391 15.19 5.55 6.59
N ASP A 392 14.46 6.56 7.06
CA ASP A 392 12.99 6.69 7.02
C ASP A 392 12.21 5.56 7.74
N VAL A 393 12.90 4.72 8.53
CA VAL A 393 12.28 3.58 9.24
C VAL A 393 12.66 3.56 10.71
N SER A 394 13.91 3.78 11.07
CA SER A 394 14.34 3.82 12.47
C SER A 394 15.37 4.89 12.75
N ARG A 395 15.33 5.42 13.98
CA ARG A 395 16.26 6.42 14.49
C ARG A 395 16.55 6.19 15.97
N ILE A 396 17.81 6.28 16.34
CA ILE A 396 18.26 6.24 17.73
C ILE A 396 18.22 7.68 18.26
N VAL A 397 17.39 7.91 19.26
CA VAL A 397 17.16 9.27 19.76
C VAL A 397 17.70 9.39 21.17
N THR A 398 18.56 10.38 21.39
CA THR A 398 19.13 10.67 22.71
C THR A 398 18.10 11.34 23.63
N LEU A 399 18.27 11.20 24.94
CA LEU A 399 17.43 11.89 25.92
C LEU A 399 17.48 13.43 25.74
N GLU A 400 18.61 13.99 25.32
CA GLU A 400 18.72 15.43 25.05
C GLU A 400 17.84 15.90 23.90
N GLU A 401 17.77 15.14 22.81
CA GLU A 401 16.86 15.43 21.69
C GLU A 401 15.40 15.34 22.15
N ILE A 402 15.07 14.33 22.95
CA ILE A 402 13.73 14.15 23.51
C ILE A 402 13.34 15.33 24.42
N ARG A 403 14.28 15.83 25.24
CA ARG A 403 14.09 17.04 26.06
C ARG A 403 13.79 18.26 25.20
N LYS A 404 14.52 18.47 24.10
CA LYS A 404 14.28 19.58 23.14
C LYS A 404 12.87 19.50 22.52
N LYS A 405 12.33 18.30 22.35
CA LYS A 405 10.97 18.05 21.85
C LYS A 405 9.91 17.90 22.95
N LYS A 406 10.19 18.39 24.17
CA LYS A 406 9.27 18.39 25.32
C LYS A 406 8.77 16.98 25.71
N TYR A 407 9.65 15.99 25.66
CA TYR A 407 9.32 14.60 25.99
C TYR A 407 8.20 14.00 25.14
N SER A 408 8.11 14.44 23.88
CA SER A 408 7.32 13.75 22.86
C SER A 408 8.04 12.48 22.44
N LEU A 409 7.31 11.40 22.22
CA LEU A 409 7.86 10.13 21.74
C LEU A 409 7.30 9.77 20.37
N TYR A 410 6.83 10.77 19.60
CA TYR A 410 6.33 10.56 18.25
C TYR A 410 7.50 10.44 17.27
N PRO A 411 7.78 9.25 16.68
CA PRO A 411 8.97 9.00 15.87
C PRO A 411 9.19 10.04 14.77
N SER A 412 8.12 10.45 14.06
CA SER A 412 8.19 11.39 12.93
C SER A 412 8.79 12.77 13.28
N GLN A 413 8.87 13.13 14.56
CA GLN A 413 9.49 14.39 15.01
C GLN A 413 11.02 14.32 15.08
N TYR A 414 11.56 13.13 14.92
CA TYR A 414 12.97 12.79 15.05
C TYR A 414 13.60 12.45 13.70
N PHE A 415 12.86 11.94 12.72
CA PHE A 415 13.41 11.73 11.37
C PHE A 415 13.83 13.05 10.72
N ASP A 416 14.89 12.98 9.91
CA ASP A 416 15.33 14.10 9.11
C ASP A 416 14.21 14.47 8.14
N ILE A 417 13.69 15.66 8.33
CA ILE A 417 12.53 16.14 7.59
C ILE A 417 12.89 16.38 6.11
N LEU A 418 14.17 16.69 5.86
CA LEU A 418 14.80 16.88 4.56
C LEU A 418 16.13 16.15 4.55
N THR A 419 16.38 15.36 3.51
CA THR A 419 17.66 14.66 3.36
C THR A 419 18.70 15.54 2.65
N GLU A 420 19.97 15.36 2.98
CA GLU A 420 21.05 16.16 2.37
C GLU A 420 21.07 15.94 0.85
N GLY A 421 20.97 17.02 0.07
CA GLY A 421 20.85 16.98 -1.38
C GLY A 421 19.44 16.74 -1.95
N GLU A 422 18.41 16.62 -1.12
CA GLU A 422 17.03 16.43 -1.59
C GLU A 422 16.43 17.66 -2.27
N LEU A 423 16.74 18.85 -1.74
CA LEU A 423 16.32 20.13 -2.30
C LEU A 423 17.49 20.79 -2.99
N SER A 424 17.26 21.29 -4.21
CA SER A 424 18.31 21.92 -5.00
C SER A 424 18.64 23.33 -4.50
N ASN A 425 17.61 24.09 -4.12
CA ASN A 425 17.70 25.47 -3.64
C ASN A 425 16.81 25.66 -2.40
N PRO A 426 17.17 25.09 -1.23
CA PRO A 426 16.37 25.21 -0.02
C PRO A 426 16.34 26.66 0.48
N LYS A 427 15.12 27.20 0.65
CA LYS A 427 14.85 28.55 1.15
C LYS A 427 13.72 28.54 2.15
N ARG A 428 13.71 29.47 3.11
CA ARG A 428 12.59 29.56 4.06
C ARG A 428 11.41 30.27 3.43
N LEU A 429 10.19 29.81 3.73
CA LEU A 429 8.96 30.42 3.24
C LEU A 429 8.87 31.90 3.60
N ASP A 430 9.35 32.29 4.79
CA ASP A 430 9.36 33.69 5.23
C ASP A 430 10.34 34.61 4.51
N GLU A 431 11.16 34.09 3.60
CA GLU A 431 11.92 34.91 2.63
C GLU A 431 11.02 35.46 1.51
N PHE A 432 9.87 34.84 1.26
CA PHE A 432 8.97 35.16 0.15
C PHE A 432 7.60 35.67 0.59
N VAL A 433 7.25 35.45 1.85
CA VAL A 433 5.94 35.84 2.37
C VAL A 433 6.06 36.63 3.68
N VAL A 434 5.23 37.66 3.81
CA VAL A 434 5.12 38.48 5.02
C VAL A 434 3.68 38.46 5.55
N PRO A 435 3.44 38.47 6.87
CA PRO A 435 2.08 38.57 7.40
C PRO A 435 1.36 39.79 6.83
N ALA A 436 0.18 39.58 6.25
CA ALA A 436 -0.56 40.66 5.63
C ALA A 436 -1.05 41.67 6.69
N LYS A 437 -1.19 42.94 6.30
CA LYS A 437 -1.83 43.95 7.15
C LYS A 437 -3.32 43.64 7.24
N ILE A 438 -3.81 43.43 8.46
CA ILE A 438 -5.21 43.10 8.74
C ILE A 438 -5.85 44.16 9.64
N ASN A 439 -7.13 44.41 9.46
CA ASN A 439 -7.93 45.22 10.36
C ASN A 439 -8.59 44.30 11.41
N LYS A 440 -8.25 44.53 12.69
CA LYS A 440 -8.71 43.73 13.83
C LYS A 440 -10.08 44.18 14.37
N SER A 441 -10.67 45.22 13.78
CA SER A 441 -12.00 45.69 14.13
C SER A 441 -13.04 44.59 13.92
N GLN A 442 -14.08 44.55 14.74
CA GLN A 442 -15.15 43.59 14.55
C GLN A 442 -15.98 43.97 13.31
N PRO A 443 -16.28 43.02 12.41
CA PRO A 443 -17.17 43.28 11.29
C PRO A 443 -18.56 43.65 11.81
N SER A 444 -19.03 44.86 11.51
CA SER A 444 -20.34 45.38 11.95
C SER A 444 -21.47 45.09 10.97
N GLU A 445 -21.15 44.64 9.76
CA GLU A 445 -22.08 44.47 8.64
C GLU A 445 -22.03 43.05 8.04
N LEU A 446 -23.00 42.75 7.17
CA LEU A 446 -23.03 41.56 6.32
C LEU A 446 -21.90 41.69 5.30
N LEU A 447 -20.91 40.79 5.38
CA LEU A 447 -19.75 40.79 4.48
C LEU A 447 -19.54 39.40 3.90
N LYS A 448 -18.93 39.35 2.72
CA LYS A 448 -18.37 38.12 2.17
C LYS A 448 -17.33 37.57 3.12
N ALA A 449 -17.39 36.27 3.38
CA ALA A 449 -16.55 35.63 4.38
C ALA A 449 -15.82 34.39 3.84
N ILE A 450 -14.51 34.33 4.10
CA ILE A 450 -13.64 33.20 3.80
C ILE A 450 -13.37 32.42 5.09
N SER A 451 -13.56 31.11 5.00
CA SER A 451 -13.32 30.13 6.06
C SER A 451 -12.50 28.96 5.53
N ILE A 452 -12.04 28.06 6.40
CA ILE A 452 -11.18 26.92 5.99
C ILE A 452 -11.83 26.03 4.91
N LYS A 453 -13.16 25.96 4.86
CA LYS A 453 -13.87 25.16 3.84
C LYS A 453 -13.74 25.74 2.43
N ASP A 454 -13.41 27.03 2.33
CA ASP A 454 -13.26 27.77 1.08
C ASP A 454 -11.80 27.68 0.57
N LEU A 455 -10.88 27.12 1.37
CA LEU A 455 -9.50 26.82 0.99
C LEU A 455 -9.40 25.40 0.40
N SER A 456 -8.44 25.19 -0.49
CA SER A 456 -8.28 23.97 -1.27
C SER A 456 -6.81 23.53 -1.37
N ASN A 457 -6.56 22.21 -1.37
CA ASN A 457 -5.28 21.63 -1.83
C ASN A 457 -5.28 21.39 -3.35
N ASN A 458 -6.36 21.75 -4.05
CA ASN A 458 -6.41 21.62 -5.49
C ASN A 458 -5.55 22.71 -6.13
N ILE A 459 -4.35 22.31 -6.53
CA ILE A 459 -3.36 23.16 -7.18
C ILE A 459 -3.86 23.68 -8.55
N ASP A 460 -4.93 23.13 -9.11
CA ASP A 460 -5.53 23.59 -10.37
C ASP A 460 -6.70 24.58 -10.15
N ASN A 461 -7.14 24.73 -8.90
CA ASN A 461 -8.22 25.64 -8.52
C ASN A 461 -7.97 26.16 -7.09
N PHE A 462 -6.91 26.94 -6.96
CA PHE A 462 -6.45 27.53 -5.69
C PHE A 462 -6.86 28.99 -5.55
N GLU A 463 -7.27 29.66 -6.63
CA GLU A 463 -7.77 31.04 -6.58
C GLU A 463 -9.20 31.07 -6.03
N ILE A 464 -9.43 31.92 -5.04
CA ILE A 464 -10.74 32.13 -4.43
C ILE A 464 -11.48 33.19 -5.22
N ASP A 465 -12.49 32.76 -5.94
CA ASP A 465 -13.42 33.64 -6.64
C ASP A 465 -14.37 34.33 -5.63
N ILE A 466 -14.06 35.57 -5.29
CA ILE A 466 -14.82 36.36 -4.33
C ILE A 466 -16.27 36.64 -4.79
N SER A 467 -16.58 36.49 -6.08
CA SER A 467 -17.95 36.68 -6.58
C SER A 467 -18.89 35.56 -6.13
N LYS A 468 -18.35 34.37 -5.86
CA LYS A 468 -19.09 33.17 -5.44
C LYS A 468 -19.23 33.02 -3.92
N LEU A 469 -18.61 33.92 -3.15
CA LEU A 469 -18.66 33.86 -1.70
C LEU A 469 -20.00 34.38 -1.16
N GLU A 470 -20.54 33.64 -0.19
CA GLU A 470 -21.74 34.04 0.54
C GLU A 470 -21.45 35.21 1.49
N GLU A 471 -22.38 36.15 1.56
CA GLU A 471 -22.39 37.17 2.61
C GLU A 471 -22.90 36.56 3.92
N ARG A 472 -22.22 36.85 5.03
CA ARG A 472 -22.56 36.32 6.36
C ARG A 472 -22.60 37.41 7.41
N GLY A 473 -23.59 37.32 8.31
CA GLY A 473 -23.63 38.06 9.57
C GLY A 473 -22.93 37.32 10.72
N ASN A 474 -22.73 37.99 11.86
CA ASN A 474 -22.15 37.43 13.10
C ASN A 474 -20.71 36.88 12.96
N LEU A 475 -19.79 37.73 12.53
CA LEU A 475 -18.41 37.39 12.17
C LEU A 475 -17.40 37.53 13.34
N LYS A 476 -17.80 37.20 14.58
CA LYS A 476 -16.97 37.39 15.80
C LYS A 476 -15.56 36.76 15.76
N ASN A 477 -15.39 35.71 14.97
CA ASN A 477 -14.13 34.97 14.80
C ASN A 477 -13.40 35.27 13.48
N HIS A 478 -13.67 36.41 12.85
CA HIS A 478 -13.01 36.85 11.62
C HIS A 478 -12.15 38.09 11.84
N VAL A 479 -11.30 38.39 10.88
CA VAL A 479 -10.53 39.63 10.73
C VAL A 479 -10.85 40.22 9.36
N LEU A 480 -10.78 41.54 9.23
CA LEU A 480 -11.02 42.22 7.98
C LEU A 480 -9.73 42.32 7.18
N PHE A 481 -9.82 42.02 5.89
CA PHE A 481 -8.70 42.05 4.96
C PHE A 481 -9.11 42.68 3.64
N ASN A 482 -8.19 43.45 3.07
CA ASN A 482 -8.30 44.04 1.74
C ASN A 482 -6.93 43.95 1.06
N GLY A 483 -6.89 43.42 -0.17
CA GLY A 483 -5.72 43.28 -1.01
C GLY A 483 -5.54 41.86 -1.54
N ARG A 484 -4.31 41.55 -1.93
CA ARG A 484 -3.90 40.24 -2.44
C ARG A 484 -3.17 39.44 -1.36
N ALA A 485 -3.55 38.18 -1.16
CA ALA A 485 -2.91 37.34 -0.16
C ALA A 485 -2.94 35.85 -0.48
N LEU A 486 -1.87 35.16 -0.09
CA LEU A 486 -1.83 33.72 0.12
C LEU A 486 -2.49 33.39 1.47
N LEU A 487 -3.45 32.48 1.42
CA LEU A 487 -4.20 31.96 2.55
C LEU A 487 -3.76 30.53 2.84
N LEU A 488 -3.48 30.24 4.12
CA LEU A 488 -3.08 28.92 4.58
C LEU A 488 -3.90 28.51 5.80
N SER A 489 -4.44 27.30 5.79
CA SER A 489 -5.07 26.69 6.96
C SER A 489 -4.06 26.52 8.09
N THR A 490 -4.46 26.88 9.31
CA THR A 490 -3.68 26.60 10.53
C THR A 490 -4.24 25.42 11.31
N ILE A 491 -5.33 24.81 10.84
CA ILE A 491 -6.03 23.69 11.48
C ILE A 491 -6.10 22.54 10.49
N GLY A 492 -5.88 21.32 10.97
CA GLY A 492 -5.68 20.16 10.11
C GLY A 492 -4.21 19.87 9.87
N GLY A 493 -3.94 18.74 9.23
CA GLY A 493 -2.59 18.32 8.84
C GLY A 493 -2.09 18.97 7.56
N ASP A 494 -2.98 19.70 6.86
CA ASP A 494 -2.79 20.24 5.52
C ASP A 494 -2.87 21.78 5.50
N LEU A 495 -2.06 22.41 4.65
CA LEU A 495 -2.01 23.87 4.53
C LEU A 495 -3.15 24.45 3.69
N LYS A 496 -3.74 23.69 2.77
CA LYS A 496 -4.74 24.18 1.80
C LYS A 496 -4.35 25.53 1.16
N PRO A 497 -3.19 25.60 0.47
CA PRO A 497 -2.72 26.86 -0.08
C PRO A 497 -3.71 27.40 -1.12
N SER A 498 -4.26 28.57 -0.84
CA SER A 498 -5.23 29.22 -1.72
C SER A 498 -4.90 30.71 -1.81
N PHE A 499 -5.17 31.32 -2.96
CA PHE A 499 -4.84 32.72 -3.20
C PHE A 499 -6.13 33.53 -3.37
N VAL A 500 -6.14 34.75 -2.84
CA VAL A 500 -7.27 35.67 -2.99
C VAL A 500 -6.78 37.02 -3.48
N ASP A 501 -7.51 37.59 -4.42
CA ASP A 501 -7.49 39.01 -4.75
C ASP A 501 -8.85 39.59 -4.38
N THR A 502 -8.90 40.47 -3.37
CA THR A 502 -10.17 41.04 -2.94
C THR A 502 -10.70 42.13 -3.87
N LEU A 503 -9.97 42.52 -4.93
CA LEU A 503 -10.36 43.55 -5.88
C LEU A 503 -10.74 44.88 -5.19
N ASN A 504 -9.95 45.25 -4.17
CA ASN A 504 -10.17 46.40 -3.29
C ASN A 504 -11.44 46.35 -2.41
N GLN A 505 -12.16 45.23 -2.39
CA GLN A 505 -13.29 45.01 -1.48
C GLN A 505 -12.80 44.52 -0.11
N GLU A 506 -13.47 44.94 0.96
CA GLU A 506 -13.18 44.45 2.31
C GLU A 506 -13.89 43.10 2.52
N ILE A 507 -13.13 42.07 2.90
CA ILE A 507 -13.62 40.70 3.09
C ILE A 507 -13.27 40.23 4.49
N ALA A 508 -14.17 39.45 5.10
CA ALA A 508 -13.94 38.84 6.40
C ALA A 508 -13.23 37.48 6.27
N ILE A 509 -12.10 37.28 6.95
CA ILE A 509 -11.34 36.02 6.93
C ILE A 509 -11.29 35.41 8.32
N GLN A 510 -11.59 34.12 8.44
CA GLN A 510 -11.61 33.41 9.71
C GLN A 510 -10.22 33.38 10.37
N LYS A 511 -10.14 33.56 11.70
CA LYS A 511 -8.85 33.70 12.44
C LYS A 511 -7.90 32.50 12.36
N ASN A 512 -8.43 31.31 12.05
CA ASN A 512 -7.68 30.06 11.83
C ASN A 512 -7.13 29.92 10.39
N VAL A 513 -7.26 30.97 9.57
CA VAL A 513 -6.57 31.12 8.30
C VAL A 513 -5.39 32.08 8.51
N ALA A 514 -4.20 31.65 8.14
CA ALA A 514 -3.02 32.50 8.06
C ALA A 514 -3.06 33.28 6.75
N ILE A 515 -2.81 34.59 6.81
CA ILE A 515 -2.93 35.52 5.69
C ILE A 515 -1.55 36.11 5.46
N PHE A 516 -0.99 35.91 4.27
CA PHE A 516 0.34 36.36 3.90
C PHE A 516 0.33 37.13 2.58
N THR A 517 1.03 38.25 2.53
CA THR A 517 1.37 38.93 1.27
C THR A 517 2.60 38.23 0.68
N VAL A 518 2.57 37.97 -0.63
CA VAL A 518 3.64 37.30 -1.38
C VAL A 518 4.50 38.35 -2.09
N ASP A 519 5.82 38.20 -2.05
CA ASP A 519 6.74 38.98 -2.88
C ASP A 519 6.83 38.36 -4.28
N GLU A 520 5.91 38.78 -5.16
CA GLU A 520 5.79 38.29 -6.54
C GLU A 520 7.02 38.58 -7.42
N ASN A 521 7.95 39.45 -6.98
CA ASN A 521 9.22 39.68 -7.66
C ASN A 521 10.26 38.58 -7.38
N ARG A 522 10.01 37.68 -6.43
CA ARG A 522 10.94 36.64 -6.01
C ARG A 522 10.37 35.23 -6.17
N VAL A 523 9.05 35.09 -6.12
CA VAL A 523 8.37 33.81 -6.34
C VAL A 523 7.03 34.03 -7.02
N LEU A 524 6.71 33.20 -8.02
CA LEU A 524 5.40 33.20 -8.66
C LEU A 524 4.37 32.53 -7.74
N VAL A 525 3.17 33.10 -7.61
CA VAL A 525 2.11 32.59 -6.72
C VAL A 525 1.75 31.15 -7.06
N ASP A 526 1.54 30.85 -8.35
CA ASP A 526 1.21 29.52 -8.86
C ASP A 526 2.27 28.49 -8.49
N PHE A 527 3.55 28.86 -8.64
CA PHE A 527 4.68 28.02 -8.24
C PHE A 527 4.68 27.81 -6.72
N LEU A 528 4.51 28.87 -5.94
CA LEU A 528 4.51 28.78 -4.48
C LEU A 528 3.39 27.87 -3.96
N VAL A 529 2.18 27.98 -4.51
CA VAL A 529 1.06 27.09 -4.18
C VAL A 529 1.38 25.65 -4.55
N GLN A 530 1.98 25.41 -5.71
CA GLN A 530 2.44 24.07 -6.12
C GLN A 530 3.47 23.50 -5.15
N GLU A 531 4.46 24.31 -4.78
CA GLU A 531 5.57 23.91 -3.92
C GLU A 531 5.08 23.53 -2.52
N LEU A 532 4.14 24.33 -1.97
CA LEU A 532 3.54 24.09 -0.65
C LEU A 532 2.66 22.83 -0.58
N ASN A 533 2.28 22.25 -1.73
CA ASN A 533 1.52 21.00 -1.82
C ASN A 533 2.42 19.76 -2.05
N LYS A 534 3.75 19.89 -2.06
CA LYS A 534 4.66 18.74 -2.25
C LYS A 534 4.84 17.91 -0.98
N ASP A 535 5.07 16.62 -1.16
CA ASP A 535 5.21 15.62 -0.08
C ASP A 535 6.26 16.00 0.98
N TYR A 536 7.40 16.58 0.56
CA TYR A 536 8.44 16.99 1.51
C TYR A 536 8.00 18.18 2.39
N VAL A 537 7.09 19.03 1.90
CA VAL A 537 6.46 20.09 2.72
C VAL A 537 5.47 19.44 3.68
N GLU A 538 4.69 18.44 3.24
CA GLU A 538 3.80 17.69 4.11
C GLU A 538 4.55 16.99 5.27
N ARG A 539 5.70 16.38 4.99
CA ARG A 539 6.57 15.81 6.04
C ARG A 539 7.03 16.86 7.05
N GLN A 540 7.35 18.08 6.60
CA GLN A 540 7.63 19.21 7.51
C GLN A 540 6.43 19.58 8.38
N LEU A 541 5.23 19.61 7.80
CA LEU A 541 4.01 19.93 8.53
C LEU A 541 3.73 18.91 9.64
N LEU A 542 3.92 17.61 9.37
CA LEU A 542 3.77 16.55 10.38
C LEU A 542 4.66 16.80 11.60
N GLY A 543 5.89 17.27 11.39
CA GLY A 543 6.81 17.67 12.46
C GLY A 543 6.35 18.87 13.28
N PHE A 544 5.50 19.75 12.71
CA PHE A 544 4.99 20.95 13.35
C PHE A 544 3.59 20.80 13.99
N LEU A 545 2.90 19.68 13.74
CA LEU A 545 1.54 19.47 14.26
C LEU A 545 1.47 19.46 15.78
N LYS A 546 0.50 20.21 16.30
CA LYS A 546 0.18 20.32 17.72
C LYS A 546 -1.28 19.95 17.99
N GLY A 547 -1.60 19.59 19.22
CA GLY A 547 -2.96 19.24 19.65
C GLY A 547 -3.28 17.74 19.57
N ALA A 548 -4.10 17.26 20.52
CA ALA A 548 -4.49 15.85 20.64
C ALA A 548 -5.79 15.53 19.88
N ALA A 549 -6.85 16.34 20.05
CA ALA A 549 -8.16 16.15 19.42
C ALA A 549 -8.31 16.93 18.10
N ILE A 550 -7.90 18.20 18.08
CA ILE A 550 -7.88 19.05 16.88
C ILE A 550 -6.41 19.39 16.62
N LYS A 551 -5.92 18.95 15.45
CA LYS A 551 -4.55 19.21 15.00
C LYS A 551 -4.44 20.65 14.48
N TYR A 552 -3.38 21.35 14.86
CA TYR A 552 -3.13 22.72 14.39
C TYR A 552 -1.63 23.02 14.27
N ILE A 553 -1.29 24.05 13.49
CA ILE A 553 0.06 24.53 13.21
C ILE A 553 0.13 26.03 13.51
N ASN A 554 1.15 26.52 14.20
CA ASN A 554 1.27 27.96 14.46
C ASN A 554 1.83 28.69 13.25
N LYS A 555 1.45 29.97 13.10
CA LYS A 555 1.96 30.85 12.03
C LYS A 555 3.49 30.93 12.00
N LYS A 556 4.16 30.86 13.16
CA LYS A 556 5.63 30.84 13.24
C LYS A 556 6.23 29.57 12.62
N ASP A 557 5.58 28.42 12.83
CA ASP A 557 6.03 27.13 12.31
C ASP A 557 5.80 27.06 10.78
N ILE A 558 4.67 27.60 10.30
CA ILE A 558 4.40 27.77 8.86
C ILE A 558 5.49 28.63 8.20
N LYS A 559 5.84 29.76 8.82
CA LYS A 559 6.91 30.65 8.30
C LYS A 559 8.29 29.98 8.22
N SER A 560 8.56 28.98 9.06
CA SER A 560 9.83 28.25 9.06
C SER A 560 9.90 27.08 8.09
N LEU A 561 8.84 26.83 7.29
CA LEU A 561 8.87 25.82 6.24
C LEU A 561 10.02 26.10 5.27
N ILE A 562 10.76 25.07 4.94
CA ILE A 562 11.79 25.08 3.91
C ILE A 562 11.13 24.63 2.61
N ILE A 563 11.31 25.39 1.54
CA ILE A 563 10.80 25.13 0.20
C ILE A 563 11.94 25.21 -0.81
N ASP A 564 11.85 24.43 -1.89
CA ASP A 564 12.81 24.47 -2.99
C ASP A 564 12.38 25.54 -3.99
N VAL A 565 13.16 26.61 -4.10
CA VAL A 565 12.80 27.77 -4.92
C VAL A 565 13.88 28.02 -5.95
N PRO A 566 13.67 27.61 -7.22
CA PRO A 566 14.60 27.88 -8.31
C PRO A 566 14.42 29.32 -8.84
N SER A 567 15.18 29.70 -9.87
CA SER A 567 15.04 31.03 -10.51
C SER A 567 13.63 31.23 -11.10
N LEU A 568 13.18 32.50 -11.20
CA LEU A 568 11.85 32.83 -11.75
C LEU A 568 11.61 32.22 -13.14
N THR A 569 12.62 32.21 -14.01
CA THR A 569 12.54 31.58 -15.34
C THR A 569 12.28 30.08 -15.25
N SER A 570 12.90 29.40 -14.29
CA SER A 570 12.66 27.97 -14.04
C SER A 570 11.27 27.73 -13.45
N GLN A 571 10.83 28.57 -12.50
CA GLN A 571 9.49 28.50 -11.93
C GLN A 571 8.43 28.62 -13.04
N GLN A 572 8.59 29.56 -13.97
CA GLN A 572 7.69 29.75 -15.09
C GLN A 572 7.68 28.57 -16.07
N SER A 573 8.86 27.96 -16.32
CA SER A 573 8.96 26.73 -17.11
C SER A 573 8.17 25.59 -16.47
N ASP A 574 8.25 25.44 -15.15
CA ASP A 574 7.58 24.35 -14.44
C ASP A 574 6.06 24.52 -14.39
N ILE A 575 5.58 25.76 -14.22
CA ILE A 575 4.16 26.11 -14.38
C ILE A 575 3.67 25.71 -15.78
N VAL A 576 4.37 26.12 -16.84
CA VAL A 576 3.97 25.81 -18.23
C VAL A 576 3.98 24.31 -18.51
N LYS A 577 4.97 23.55 -18.02
CA LYS A 577 5.01 22.08 -18.15
C LYS A 577 3.81 21.45 -17.46
N ARG A 578 3.44 21.94 -16.28
CA ARG A 578 2.29 21.45 -15.51
C ARG A 578 0.98 21.74 -16.23
N GLU A 579 0.76 22.97 -16.71
CA GLU A 579 -0.44 23.34 -17.48
C GLU A 579 -0.60 22.44 -18.70
N LYS A 580 0.50 22.16 -19.42
CA LYS A 580 0.50 21.19 -20.53
C LYS A 580 0.11 19.79 -20.07
N LYS A 581 0.60 19.33 -18.91
CA LYS A 581 0.27 18.03 -18.31
C LYS A 581 -1.19 17.93 -17.87
N ILE A 582 -1.74 18.96 -17.24
CA ILE A 582 -3.15 19.01 -16.81
C ILE A 582 -4.07 19.04 -18.02
N ARG A 583 -3.76 19.87 -19.01
CA ARG A 583 -4.48 19.90 -20.28
C ARG A 583 -4.49 18.53 -20.95
N PHE A 584 -3.35 17.84 -20.95
CA PHE A 584 -3.24 16.47 -21.43
C PHE A 584 -4.07 15.48 -20.59
N GLN A 585 -4.02 15.55 -19.25
CA GLN A 585 -4.78 14.67 -18.37
C GLN A 585 -6.29 14.89 -18.48
N LYS A 586 -6.75 16.14 -18.66
CA LYS A 586 -8.14 16.49 -18.89
C LYS A 586 -8.65 15.92 -20.22
N LEU A 587 -7.85 16.01 -21.28
CA LEU A 587 -8.11 15.37 -22.57
C LEU A 587 -8.16 13.83 -22.46
N VAL A 588 -7.34 13.23 -21.59
CA VAL A 588 -7.37 11.79 -21.31
C VAL A 588 -8.60 11.39 -20.48
N LEU A 589 -8.99 12.18 -19.48
CA LEU A 589 -10.19 11.95 -18.68
C LEU A 589 -11.48 12.07 -19.50
N GLU A 590 -11.53 13.03 -20.43
CA GLU A 590 -12.60 13.20 -21.41
C GLU A 590 -12.72 12.01 -22.39
N SER A 591 -11.72 11.12 -22.44
CA SER A 591 -11.71 9.91 -23.30
C SER A 591 -12.15 8.59 -22.62
N GLY A 592 -12.40 8.59 -21.30
CA GLY A 592 -13.30 7.63 -20.64
C GLY A 592 -12.90 6.14 -20.43
N TYR A 593 -11.70 5.63 -20.77
CA TYR A 593 -11.45 4.16 -20.73
C TYR A 593 -10.03 3.69 -20.32
N GLN A 594 -9.45 4.16 -19.21
CA GLN A 594 -8.08 3.75 -18.84
C GLN A 594 -7.98 2.49 -17.97
N LYS A 595 -8.91 2.26 -17.02
CA LYS A 595 -8.78 1.18 -16.02
C LYS A 595 -9.11 -0.23 -16.52
N GLN A 596 -9.98 -0.34 -17.52
CA GLN A 596 -10.28 -1.62 -18.19
C GLN A 596 -9.15 -2.07 -19.13
N LEU A 597 -8.36 -1.11 -19.63
CA LEU A 597 -7.23 -1.37 -20.53
C LEU A 597 -6.07 -2.05 -19.81
N ASP A 598 -5.82 -1.71 -18.54
CA ASP A 598 -4.67 -2.24 -17.79
C ASP A 598 -4.89 -3.65 -17.25
N ASN A 599 -6.13 -4.05 -16.94
CA ASN A 599 -6.45 -5.43 -16.59
C ASN A 599 -6.41 -6.35 -17.84
N PHE A 600 -6.90 -5.87 -18.99
CA PHE A 600 -6.85 -6.61 -20.25
C PHE A 600 -5.40 -6.84 -20.76
N LYS A 601 -4.49 -5.89 -20.51
CA LYS A 601 -3.07 -6.02 -20.83
C LYS A 601 -2.38 -7.11 -20.00
N LYS A 602 -2.68 -7.20 -18.70
CA LYS A 602 -2.10 -8.22 -17.82
C LYS A 602 -2.54 -9.64 -18.19
N GLU A 603 -3.79 -9.83 -18.61
CA GLU A 603 -4.28 -11.14 -19.09
C GLU A 603 -3.68 -11.54 -20.45
N GLN A 604 -3.48 -10.59 -21.37
CA GLN A 604 -2.80 -10.87 -22.64
C GLN A 604 -1.31 -11.23 -22.48
N GLU A 605 -0.61 -10.61 -21.52
CA GLU A 605 0.80 -10.91 -21.26
C GLU A 605 1.02 -12.34 -20.75
N ALA A 606 0.10 -12.85 -19.93
CA ALA A 606 0.15 -14.23 -19.45
C ALA A 606 -0.12 -15.24 -20.58
N ASP A 607 -1.11 -14.99 -21.44
CA ASP A 607 -1.45 -15.87 -22.58
C ASP A 607 -0.36 -15.90 -23.66
N LEU A 608 0.27 -14.75 -23.94
CA LEU A 608 1.36 -14.65 -24.92
C LEU A 608 2.65 -15.31 -24.42
N SER A 609 2.96 -15.22 -23.12
CA SER A 609 4.11 -15.92 -22.53
C SER A 609 4.00 -17.43 -22.69
N SER A 610 2.78 -17.98 -22.53
CA SER A 610 2.51 -19.42 -22.72
C SER A 610 2.71 -19.84 -24.19
N LYS A 611 2.16 -19.07 -25.14
CA LYS A 611 2.29 -19.34 -26.59
C LYS A 611 3.73 -19.21 -27.09
N ARG A 612 4.53 -18.29 -26.55
CA ARG A 612 5.96 -18.17 -26.86
C ARG A 612 6.74 -19.41 -26.45
N HIS A 613 6.40 -19.99 -25.31
CA HIS A 613 7.06 -21.20 -24.83
C HIS A 613 6.81 -22.40 -25.76
N MET A 614 5.58 -22.57 -26.26
CA MET A 614 5.22 -23.61 -27.22
C MET A 614 5.94 -23.42 -28.57
N LEU A 615 5.93 -22.22 -29.13
CA LEU A 615 6.57 -21.93 -30.43
C LEU A 615 8.10 -22.12 -30.39
N ASN A 616 8.74 -21.81 -29.26
CA ASN A 616 10.18 -22.05 -29.10
C ASN A 616 10.53 -23.56 -29.10
N GLN A 617 9.63 -24.43 -28.66
CA GLN A 617 9.82 -25.88 -28.77
C GLN A 617 9.72 -26.36 -30.22
N ASP A 618 8.78 -25.81 -31.00
CA ASP A 618 8.61 -26.15 -32.41
C ASP A 618 9.81 -25.69 -33.26
N VAL A 619 10.33 -24.48 -33.01
CA VAL A 619 11.53 -23.95 -33.69
C VAL A 619 12.77 -24.79 -33.36
N SER A 620 12.92 -25.21 -32.10
CA SER A 620 14.01 -26.12 -31.69
C SER A 620 13.93 -27.47 -32.41
N SER A 621 12.72 -27.97 -32.65
CA SER A 621 12.50 -29.22 -33.38
C SER A 621 12.86 -29.09 -34.86
N LEU A 622 12.53 -27.96 -35.49
CA LEU A 622 12.92 -27.66 -36.88
C LEU A 622 14.43 -27.55 -37.07
N ASN A 623 15.14 -26.88 -36.14
CA ASN A 623 16.60 -26.83 -36.17
C ASN A 623 17.23 -28.23 -36.12
N SER A 624 16.68 -29.12 -35.29
CA SER A 624 17.17 -30.50 -35.17
C SER A 624 16.99 -31.29 -36.48
N ILE A 625 15.88 -31.08 -37.19
CA ILE A 625 15.61 -31.70 -38.49
C ILE A 625 16.57 -31.16 -39.57
N VAL A 626 16.83 -29.86 -39.59
CA VAL A 626 17.77 -29.23 -40.55
C VAL A 626 19.19 -29.77 -40.36
N GLU A 627 19.65 -29.90 -39.11
CA GLU A 627 20.97 -30.47 -38.81
C GLU A 627 21.05 -31.97 -39.16
N TYR A 628 19.97 -32.72 -38.96
CA TYR A 628 19.88 -34.12 -39.41
C TYR A 628 19.99 -34.26 -40.93
N ILE A 629 19.30 -33.39 -41.70
CA ILE A 629 19.37 -33.38 -43.17
C ILE A 629 20.79 -33.07 -43.64
N LYS A 630 21.48 -32.09 -43.03
CA LYS A 630 22.90 -31.81 -43.32
C LYS A 630 23.79 -33.02 -43.03
N GLY A 631 23.54 -33.72 -41.91
CA GLY A 631 24.26 -34.93 -41.53
C GLY A 631 24.13 -36.08 -42.54
N GLU A 632 22.90 -36.40 -42.97
CA GLU A 632 22.64 -37.47 -43.94
C GLU A 632 23.17 -37.14 -45.34
N PHE A 633 23.17 -35.87 -45.75
CA PHE A 633 23.76 -35.46 -47.04
C PHE A 633 25.29 -35.64 -47.05
N ASN A 634 25.95 -35.33 -45.93
CA ASN A 634 27.40 -35.51 -45.77
C ASN A 634 27.81 -36.98 -45.68
N SER A 635 26.93 -37.89 -45.21
CA SER A 635 27.24 -39.32 -45.05
C SER A 635 26.96 -40.18 -46.28
N ARG A 636 26.04 -39.78 -47.17
CA ARG A 636 25.54 -40.64 -48.27
C ARG A 636 25.90 -40.22 -49.70
N THR A 637 26.61 -39.12 -49.92
CA THR A 637 26.92 -38.66 -51.29
C THR A 637 28.42 -38.73 -51.59
N ASN A 638 28.80 -39.67 -52.48
CA ASN A 638 30.13 -39.74 -53.09
C ASN A 638 30.35 -38.55 -54.06
N GLY A 639 30.58 -37.35 -53.53
CA GLY A 639 31.20 -36.25 -54.28
C GLY A 639 30.26 -35.36 -55.10
N ILE A 640 29.02 -35.13 -54.68
CA ILE A 640 28.29 -33.95 -55.19
C ILE A 640 28.74 -32.74 -54.35
N GLN A 641 29.54 -31.87 -54.94
CA GLN A 641 29.93 -30.61 -54.30
C GLN A 641 28.69 -29.72 -54.11
N LEU A 642 28.41 -29.34 -52.87
CA LEU A 642 27.31 -28.45 -52.47
C LEU A 642 27.30 -27.10 -53.22
N GLY A 643 28.44 -26.72 -53.79
CA GLY A 643 28.63 -25.56 -54.67
C GLY A 643 28.20 -25.75 -56.13
N THR A 644 27.59 -26.88 -56.51
CA THR A 644 27.04 -27.04 -57.87
C THR A 644 25.76 -26.23 -58.04
N VAL A 645 25.71 -25.46 -59.14
CA VAL A 645 24.62 -24.53 -59.46
C VAL A 645 23.38 -25.32 -59.86
N LEU A 646 22.31 -25.17 -59.09
CA LEU A 646 21.01 -25.80 -59.31
C LEU A 646 20.16 -25.02 -60.31
N ASP A 647 20.25 -23.69 -60.29
CA ASP A 647 19.60 -22.81 -61.27
C ASP A 647 20.63 -21.92 -61.97
N LYS A 648 20.76 -22.12 -63.28
CA LYS A 648 21.75 -21.45 -64.13
C LYS A 648 21.41 -19.98 -64.43
N ARG A 649 20.21 -19.50 -64.10
CA ARG A 649 19.82 -18.09 -64.35
C ARG A 649 20.31 -17.13 -63.26
N ASP A 650 20.46 -17.62 -62.04
CA ASP A 650 20.78 -16.80 -60.87
C ASP A 650 21.93 -17.38 -60.01
N GLY A 651 22.47 -18.54 -60.36
CA GLY A 651 23.69 -19.08 -59.75
C GLY A 651 23.48 -19.74 -58.40
N THR A 652 22.24 -20.08 -58.05
CA THR A 652 21.88 -20.63 -56.74
C THR A 652 22.40 -22.07 -56.57
N THR A 653 23.16 -22.32 -55.50
CA THR A 653 23.67 -23.66 -55.15
C THR A 653 22.89 -24.27 -54.00
N MET A 654 23.02 -25.58 -53.80
CA MET A 654 22.33 -26.26 -52.69
C MET A 654 22.84 -25.79 -51.32
N ASP A 655 24.12 -25.40 -51.24
CA ASP A 655 24.70 -24.78 -50.05
C ASP A 655 24.03 -23.44 -49.73
N ILE A 656 23.79 -22.61 -50.75
CA ILE A 656 23.10 -21.32 -50.58
C ILE A 656 21.67 -21.54 -50.06
N LEU A 657 20.96 -22.56 -50.54
CA LEU A 657 19.60 -22.86 -50.08
C LEU A 657 19.56 -23.38 -48.64
N LEU A 658 20.47 -24.27 -48.25
CA LEU A 658 20.52 -24.81 -46.88
C LEU A 658 20.99 -23.77 -45.86
N ASN A 659 21.94 -22.91 -46.23
CA ASN A 659 22.37 -21.79 -45.40
C ASN A 659 21.26 -20.74 -45.28
N SER A 660 20.55 -20.45 -46.37
CA SER A 660 19.36 -19.59 -46.36
C SER A 660 18.24 -20.16 -45.48
N LEU A 661 18.02 -21.48 -45.48
CA LEU A 661 17.03 -22.12 -44.61
C LEU A 661 17.44 -22.02 -43.14
N THR A 662 18.73 -22.25 -42.84
CA THR A 662 19.29 -22.12 -41.48
C THR A 662 19.18 -20.67 -40.98
N ASP A 663 19.51 -19.70 -41.83
CA ASP A 663 19.35 -18.28 -41.53
C ASP A 663 17.89 -17.90 -41.36
N THR A 664 16.98 -18.47 -42.14
CA THR A 664 15.54 -18.23 -42.02
C THR A 664 15.00 -18.76 -40.69
N VAL A 665 15.40 -19.96 -40.27
CA VAL A 665 15.00 -20.52 -38.96
C VAL A 665 15.62 -19.74 -37.80
N ARG A 666 16.87 -19.27 -37.94
CA ARG A 666 17.51 -18.36 -36.97
C ARG A 666 16.75 -17.04 -36.86
N VAL A 667 16.38 -16.42 -37.99
CA VAL A 667 15.60 -15.19 -38.04
C VAL A 667 14.20 -15.40 -37.44
N ILE A 668 13.56 -16.55 -37.69
CA ILE A 668 12.28 -16.89 -37.06
C ILE A 668 12.46 -17.05 -35.54
N SER A 669 13.54 -17.68 -35.07
CA SER A 669 13.83 -17.80 -33.64
C SER A 669 14.11 -16.43 -32.99
N GLU A 670 14.89 -15.57 -33.65
CA GLU A 670 15.13 -14.19 -33.22
C GLU A 670 13.82 -13.37 -33.23
N GLN A 671 12.96 -13.57 -34.22
CA GLN A 671 11.65 -12.93 -34.30
C GLN A 671 10.72 -13.41 -33.18
N VAL A 672 10.64 -14.71 -32.92
CA VAL A 672 9.86 -15.28 -31.81
C VAL A 672 10.40 -14.84 -30.45
N ASN A 673 11.72 -14.73 -30.30
CA ASN A 673 12.35 -14.18 -29.09
C ASN A 673 12.16 -12.65 -28.98
N SER A 674 12.05 -11.94 -30.10
CA SER A 674 11.70 -10.52 -30.16
C SER A 674 10.19 -10.25 -30.02
N LEU A 675 9.35 -11.29 -29.92
CA LEU A 675 7.97 -11.18 -29.45
C LEU A 675 8.00 -10.96 -27.92
N SER A 676 8.46 -9.78 -27.55
CA SER A 676 8.23 -9.14 -26.26
C SER A 676 7.43 -7.87 -26.56
N ASN A 677 6.43 -7.55 -25.73
CA ASN A 677 5.79 -6.24 -25.76
C ASN A 677 6.83 -5.16 -25.37
N THR A 678 7.66 -4.72 -26.31
CA THR A 678 8.44 -3.50 -26.12
C THR A 678 7.52 -2.32 -26.43
N VAL A 679 7.00 -1.71 -25.37
CA VAL A 679 7.04 -0.25 -25.32
C VAL A 679 8.53 0.09 -25.23
N GLU A 680 9.17 0.35 -26.37
CA GLU A 680 10.56 0.82 -26.40
C GLU A 680 10.64 2.15 -25.64
N ASP A 681 11.58 2.25 -24.70
CA ASP A 681 11.96 3.53 -24.09
C ASP A 681 12.39 4.50 -25.20
N ILE A 682 11.63 5.58 -25.37
CA ILE A 682 11.88 6.60 -26.39
C ILE A 682 13.15 7.36 -26.02
N LYS A 683 14.22 7.22 -26.82
CA LYS A 683 15.50 7.91 -26.63
C LYS A 683 15.62 9.09 -27.59
N LYS A 684 15.04 10.23 -27.19
CA LYS A 684 15.11 11.47 -27.97
C LYS A 684 16.48 12.12 -27.85
N GLU A 685 17.01 12.59 -28.97
CA GLU A 685 18.28 13.32 -29.04
C GLU A 685 18.17 14.47 -30.04
N VAL A 686 19.05 15.48 -29.91
CA VAL A 686 19.13 16.60 -30.86
C VAL A 686 20.05 16.20 -32.01
N PHE A 687 19.56 16.28 -33.25
CA PHE A 687 20.38 15.98 -34.43
C PHE A 687 19.94 16.74 -35.67
N ASP A 688 20.84 16.84 -36.65
CA ASP A 688 20.58 17.44 -37.95
C ASP A 688 19.78 16.47 -38.83
N VAL A 689 18.53 16.82 -39.11
CA VAL A 689 17.62 15.96 -39.88
C VAL A 689 18.02 15.89 -41.35
N LYS A 690 18.56 16.95 -41.93
CA LYS A 690 19.01 16.99 -43.34
C LYS A 690 20.18 16.06 -43.55
N LEU A 691 21.18 16.09 -42.66
CA LEU A 691 22.30 15.16 -42.69
C LEU A 691 21.87 13.72 -42.44
N PHE A 692 20.96 13.49 -41.49
CA PHE A 692 20.46 12.16 -41.17
C PHE A 692 19.70 11.51 -42.33
N ILE A 693 18.79 12.26 -42.97
CA ILE A 693 18.00 11.80 -44.12
C ILE A 693 18.89 11.54 -45.34
N LYS A 694 19.88 12.41 -45.62
CA LYS A 694 20.92 12.17 -46.65
C LYS A 694 21.63 10.83 -46.47
N GLN A 695 22.01 10.52 -45.23
CA GLN A 695 22.67 9.25 -44.92
C GLN A 695 21.75 8.04 -45.15
N LEU A 696 20.46 8.16 -44.82
CA LEU A 696 19.49 7.11 -45.08
C LEU A 696 19.25 6.91 -46.59
N ALA A 697 19.02 8.00 -47.33
CA ALA A 697 18.82 7.96 -48.78
C ALA A 697 19.99 7.28 -49.50
N LYS A 698 21.24 7.63 -49.15
CA LYS A 698 22.45 7.02 -49.73
C LYS A 698 22.59 5.53 -49.38
N ARG A 699 22.15 5.10 -48.20
CA ARG A 699 22.23 3.68 -47.79
C ARG A 699 21.20 2.81 -48.51
N GLU A 700 20.03 3.35 -48.80
CA GLU A 700 18.91 2.59 -49.37
C GLU A 700 18.83 2.72 -50.91
N SER A 701 19.72 3.49 -51.55
CA SER A 701 19.79 3.64 -53.00
C SER A 701 20.15 2.30 -53.68
N CYS A 702 19.42 1.93 -54.73
CA CYS A 702 19.72 0.72 -55.52
C CYS A 702 19.43 0.94 -57.01
N LYS A 703 19.65 -0.07 -57.85
CA LYS A 703 19.43 0.02 -59.31
C LYS A 703 17.95 -0.09 -59.73
N SER A 704 17.05 -0.40 -58.79
CA SER A 704 15.65 -0.75 -59.08
C SER A 704 14.66 0.41 -58.99
N PHE A 705 15.08 1.55 -58.44
CA PHE A 705 14.34 2.81 -58.37
C PHE A 705 15.35 3.93 -58.05
N SER A 706 14.98 5.19 -58.30
CA SER A 706 15.83 6.34 -57.95
C SER A 706 15.30 7.06 -56.72
N ILE A 707 16.21 7.56 -55.88
CA ILE A 707 15.86 8.45 -54.76
C ILE A 707 16.28 9.87 -55.16
N VAL A 708 15.32 10.79 -55.17
CA VAL A 708 15.55 12.20 -55.50
C VAL A 708 15.34 13.04 -54.27
N GLU A 709 16.33 13.86 -53.92
CA GLU A 709 16.29 14.75 -52.77
C GLU A 709 16.06 16.19 -53.25
N SER A 710 15.07 16.87 -52.67
CA SER A 710 14.76 18.28 -52.93
C SER A 710 14.80 19.05 -51.61
N TYR A 711 15.64 20.08 -51.57
CA TYR A 711 15.83 20.93 -50.40
C TYR A 711 15.49 22.37 -50.78
N ASP A 712 14.98 23.14 -49.83
CA ASP A 712 14.83 24.58 -49.99
C ASP A 712 16.17 25.24 -50.39
N GLU A 713 16.11 26.27 -51.25
CA GLU A 713 17.31 26.88 -51.86
C GLU A 713 18.14 27.69 -50.85
N ASP A 714 17.53 28.14 -49.76
CA ASP A 714 18.21 28.86 -48.67
C ASP A 714 18.83 27.90 -47.63
N GLU A 715 20.02 28.20 -47.11
CA GLU A 715 20.60 27.44 -45.97
C GLU A 715 19.78 27.70 -44.69
N PHE A 716 18.80 26.84 -44.42
CA PHE A 716 17.97 26.90 -43.21
C PHE A 716 18.44 25.96 -42.09
N TYR A 717 17.98 26.26 -40.87
CA TYR A 717 18.34 25.50 -39.67
C TYR A 717 17.62 24.14 -39.60
N THR A 718 18.38 23.06 -39.50
CA THR A 718 17.90 21.67 -39.69
C THR A 718 17.97 20.77 -38.45
N LYS A 719 18.24 21.30 -37.25
CA LYS A 719 18.30 20.48 -36.04
C LYS A 719 16.92 20.28 -35.42
N ILE A 720 16.61 19.04 -35.04
CA ILE A 720 15.36 18.62 -34.41
C ILE A 720 15.65 17.81 -33.14
N TYR A 721 14.68 17.74 -32.21
CA TYR A 721 14.75 16.86 -31.03
C TYR A 721 13.82 15.67 -31.20
N ALA A 722 14.37 14.52 -31.58
CA ALA A 722 13.60 13.31 -31.87
C ALA A 722 14.39 12.01 -31.63
N ASP A 723 13.70 10.87 -31.62
CA ASP A 723 14.31 9.55 -31.58
C ASP A 723 14.74 9.13 -33.00
N LYS A 724 16.05 9.00 -33.21
CA LYS A 724 16.61 8.61 -34.52
C LYS A 724 16.17 7.23 -34.97
N SER A 725 15.95 6.29 -34.04
CA SER A 725 15.55 4.92 -34.36
C SER A 725 14.13 4.90 -34.91
N GLN A 726 13.21 5.62 -34.25
CA GLN A 726 11.83 5.69 -34.68
C GLN A 726 11.66 6.47 -36.00
N LEU A 727 12.40 7.58 -36.19
CA LEU A 727 12.40 8.28 -37.48
C LEU A 727 12.93 7.39 -38.62
N ARG A 728 14.00 6.62 -38.38
CA ARG A 728 14.53 5.64 -39.34
C ARG A 728 13.49 4.57 -39.67
N ASN A 729 12.80 4.04 -38.68
CA ASN A 729 11.79 3.02 -38.87
C ASN A 729 10.58 3.55 -39.65
N ALA A 730 10.15 4.79 -39.37
CA ALA A 730 9.11 5.47 -40.15
C ALA A 730 9.54 5.68 -41.61
N PHE A 731 10.77 6.14 -41.85
CA PHE A 731 11.34 6.29 -43.20
C PHE A 731 11.35 4.96 -43.98
N LYS A 732 11.90 3.90 -43.37
CA LYS A 732 11.96 2.56 -43.99
C LYS A 732 10.56 2.00 -44.25
N CYS A 733 9.61 2.29 -43.38
CA CYS A 733 8.23 1.87 -43.54
C CYS A 733 7.60 2.47 -44.81
N VAL A 734 7.76 3.77 -45.03
CA VAL A 734 7.21 4.45 -46.22
C VAL A 734 7.91 3.95 -47.49
N LEU A 735 9.24 3.82 -47.46
CA LEU A 735 10.02 3.34 -48.60
C LEU A 735 9.68 1.88 -48.98
N ASN A 736 9.60 0.98 -48.00
CA ASN A 736 9.26 -0.42 -48.26
C ASN A 736 7.83 -0.57 -48.81
N ASN A 737 6.90 0.28 -48.38
CA ASN A 737 5.55 0.30 -48.95
C ASN A 737 5.58 0.75 -50.42
N ALA A 738 6.37 1.77 -50.77
CA ALA A 738 6.58 2.15 -52.17
C ALA A 738 7.17 0.99 -52.98
N ILE A 739 8.23 0.33 -52.50
CA ILE A 739 8.89 -0.78 -53.20
C ILE A 739 7.95 -1.98 -53.40
N ARG A 740 7.21 -2.37 -52.36
CA ARG A 740 6.40 -3.61 -52.39
C ARG A 740 5.05 -3.43 -53.06
N HIS A 741 4.48 -2.23 -52.99
CA HIS A 741 3.08 -2.00 -53.35
C HIS A 741 2.86 -0.86 -54.35
N GLY A 742 3.79 0.09 -54.47
CA GLY A 742 3.69 1.20 -55.42
C GLY A 742 4.50 0.97 -56.71
N PHE A 743 5.71 0.42 -56.61
CA PHE A 743 6.64 0.29 -57.72
C PHE A 743 6.39 -1.00 -58.52
N GLY A 744 5.73 -0.87 -59.68
CA GLY A 744 5.51 -1.95 -60.64
C GLY A 744 6.71 -2.22 -61.55
N GLY A 745 6.66 -3.35 -62.29
CA GLY A 745 7.78 -4.05 -62.94
C GLY A 745 8.63 -3.35 -64.02
N ASN A 746 8.67 -2.02 -64.11
CA ASN A 746 9.63 -1.31 -64.96
C ASN A 746 10.48 -0.32 -64.13
N SER A 747 11.64 -0.77 -63.68
CA SER A 747 12.46 -0.13 -62.63
C SER A 747 13.02 1.25 -62.95
N LYS A 748 13.15 1.62 -64.23
CA LYS A 748 13.84 2.86 -64.63
C LYS A 748 13.07 4.15 -64.38
N ASN A 749 11.75 4.09 -64.17
CA ASN A 749 10.90 5.28 -63.98
C ASN A 749 10.35 5.43 -62.55
N ASN A 750 10.68 4.50 -61.64
CA ASN A 750 10.25 4.57 -60.24
C ASN A 750 11.12 5.56 -59.47
N VAL A 751 10.48 6.55 -58.83
CA VAL A 751 11.12 7.63 -58.09
C VAL A 751 10.53 7.71 -56.68
N PHE A 752 11.40 7.65 -55.69
CA PHE A 752 11.08 7.99 -54.30
C PHE A 752 11.67 9.36 -54.00
N LYS A 753 10.83 10.35 -53.81
CA LYS A 753 11.25 11.73 -53.61
C LYS A 753 11.18 12.11 -52.13
N ILE A 754 12.22 12.81 -51.70
CA ILE A 754 12.37 13.30 -50.33
C ILE A 754 12.48 14.81 -50.40
N THR A 755 11.53 15.51 -49.79
CA THR A 755 11.48 16.96 -49.78
C THR A 755 11.62 17.46 -48.34
N LEU A 756 12.60 18.33 -48.05
CA LEU A 756 12.64 19.11 -46.79
C LEU A 756 12.43 20.59 -47.11
N LYS A 757 11.42 21.20 -46.48
CA LYS A 757 11.11 22.64 -46.61
C LYS A 757 11.09 23.33 -45.24
N ASP A 758 11.51 24.58 -45.22
CA ASP A 758 11.41 25.42 -44.03
C ASP A 758 10.07 26.16 -44.00
N ASN A 759 9.32 26.01 -42.91
CA ASN A 759 8.06 26.74 -42.67
C ASN A 759 8.13 27.65 -41.43
N GLY A 760 9.33 28.13 -41.07
CA GLY A 760 9.57 28.95 -39.88
C GLY A 760 9.81 28.10 -38.64
N GLU A 761 8.76 27.70 -37.93
CA GLU A 761 8.86 26.91 -36.69
C GLU A 761 9.09 25.40 -36.93
N TYR A 762 8.74 24.92 -38.13
CA TYR A 762 8.80 23.51 -38.49
C TYR A 762 9.66 23.28 -39.74
N ILE A 763 10.20 22.07 -39.82
CA ILE A 763 10.77 21.50 -41.03
C ILE A 763 9.77 20.47 -41.54
N ASP A 764 9.21 20.72 -42.72
CA ASP A 764 8.31 19.77 -43.37
C ASP A 764 9.15 18.71 -44.09
N LEU A 765 9.13 17.48 -43.59
CA LEU A 765 9.71 16.30 -44.23
C LEU A 765 8.62 15.54 -44.99
N LEU A 766 8.63 15.67 -46.32
CA LEU A 766 7.74 14.94 -47.20
C LEU A 766 8.47 13.77 -47.87
N LEU A 767 7.92 12.58 -47.68
CA LEU A 767 8.39 11.32 -48.28
C LEU A 767 7.33 10.84 -49.28
N GLU A 768 7.60 10.92 -50.58
CA GLU A 768 6.61 10.71 -51.63
C GLU A 768 7.12 9.75 -52.72
N ASN A 769 6.22 9.06 -53.42
CA ASN A 769 6.58 8.16 -54.51
C ASN A 769 5.60 8.28 -55.68
N ASN A 770 6.11 8.05 -56.89
CA ASN A 770 5.34 8.13 -58.14
C ASN A 770 4.73 6.79 -58.60
N GLY A 771 4.73 5.79 -57.72
CA GLY A 771 4.17 4.47 -57.98
C GLY A 771 2.64 4.46 -57.99
N ASP A 772 2.05 3.27 -57.91
CA ASP A 772 0.61 3.10 -57.84
C ASP A 772 -0.01 3.76 -56.58
N PRO A 773 -1.19 4.38 -56.70
CA PRO A 773 -1.86 5.03 -55.57
C PRO A 773 -2.31 4.02 -54.51
N LEU A 774 -2.50 4.50 -53.27
CA LEU A 774 -3.08 3.65 -52.23
C LEU A 774 -4.53 3.29 -52.59
N PRO A 775 -5.01 2.10 -52.19
CA PRO A 775 -6.39 1.68 -52.43
C PRO A 775 -7.44 2.71 -51.95
N LYS A 776 -8.55 2.82 -52.67
CA LYS A 776 -9.66 3.74 -52.31
C LYS A 776 -10.18 3.43 -50.90
N GLY A 777 -10.29 4.46 -50.07
CA GLY A 777 -10.78 4.36 -48.68
C GLY A 777 -9.69 4.21 -47.61
N VAL A 778 -8.40 4.17 -47.98
CA VAL A 778 -7.31 4.25 -47.00
C VAL A 778 -7.23 5.66 -46.42
N THR A 779 -7.41 5.77 -45.11
CA THR A 779 -7.33 7.03 -44.35
C THR A 779 -6.02 7.06 -43.56
N LYS A 780 -5.62 8.24 -43.10
CA LYS A 780 -4.45 8.43 -42.21
C LYS A 780 -4.51 7.54 -40.96
N GLN A 781 -5.70 7.37 -40.40
CA GLN A 781 -5.91 6.55 -39.20
C GLN A 781 -5.81 5.06 -39.52
N SER A 782 -6.40 4.61 -40.64
CA SER A 782 -6.26 3.21 -41.03
C SER A 782 -4.82 2.88 -41.45
N TYR A 783 -4.15 3.77 -42.18
CA TYR A 783 -2.74 3.62 -42.59
C TYR A 783 -1.78 3.45 -41.41
N SER A 784 -2.01 4.17 -40.30
CA SER A 784 -1.19 4.10 -39.09
C SER A 784 -1.56 2.96 -38.13
N THR A 785 -2.57 2.14 -38.47
CA THR A 785 -3.00 1.01 -37.65
C THR A 785 -2.15 -0.23 -37.93
N LYS A 786 -1.70 -0.92 -36.88
CA LYS A 786 -0.89 -2.14 -36.98
C LYS A 786 -1.67 -3.22 -37.75
N SER A 787 -1.05 -3.82 -38.75
CA SER A 787 -1.63 -4.91 -39.56
C SER A 787 -2.84 -4.52 -40.42
N MET A 788 -2.96 -3.26 -40.85
CA MET A 788 -3.98 -2.84 -41.82
C MET A 788 -3.91 -3.68 -43.10
N LYS A 789 -5.07 -4.13 -43.59
CA LYS A 789 -5.21 -4.95 -44.81
C LYS A 789 -5.95 -4.16 -45.88
N ALA A 790 -5.30 -3.86 -47.01
CA ALA A 790 -5.94 -3.30 -48.21
C ALA A 790 -5.13 -3.66 -49.47
N GLY A 791 -5.81 -3.97 -50.58
CA GLY A 791 -5.18 -4.27 -51.88
C GLY A 791 -5.20 -5.75 -52.32
N LYS A 792 -4.81 -6.01 -53.57
CA LYS A 792 -4.93 -7.33 -54.26
C LYS A 792 -3.96 -8.41 -53.76
N THR A 793 -2.94 -8.08 -52.98
CA THR A 793 -1.96 -9.02 -52.41
C THR A 793 -2.06 -9.03 -50.90
N GLY A 794 -3.15 -9.61 -50.37
CA GLY A 794 -3.28 -9.83 -48.94
C GLY A 794 -2.26 -10.86 -48.46
N ASN A 795 -1.14 -10.40 -47.87
CA ASN A 795 -0.40 -11.01 -46.73
C ASN A 795 1.10 -10.67 -46.59
N THR A 796 1.58 -9.42 -46.71
CA THR A 796 3.01 -9.14 -46.35
C THR A 796 3.36 -7.76 -45.74
N GLY A 797 2.40 -6.87 -45.44
CA GLY A 797 2.70 -5.50 -44.98
C GLY A 797 2.56 -5.26 -43.47
N ILE A 798 3.52 -4.56 -42.84
CA ILE A 798 3.42 -4.03 -41.46
C ILE A 798 2.50 -2.78 -41.40
N GLY A 799 2.02 -2.29 -42.55
CA GLY A 799 1.26 -1.04 -42.67
C GLY A 799 2.10 0.19 -42.32
N GLY A 800 1.55 1.40 -42.40
CA GLY A 800 2.17 2.65 -41.96
C GLY A 800 2.30 2.79 -40.43
N TRP A 801 2.35 1.68 -39.69
CA TRP A 801 2.30 1.68 -38.24
C TRP A 801 3.47 2.42 -37.59
N HIS A 802 4.68 2.27 -38.14
CA HIS A 802 5.86 3.01 -37.64
C HIS A 802 5.77 4.52 -37.90
N VAL A 803 5.08 4.95 -38.95
CA VAL A 803 4.75 6.37 -39.20
C VAL A 803 3.84 6.89 -38.08
N GLY A 804 2.81 6.12 -37.74
CA GLY A 804 1.90 6.44 -36.64
C GLY A 804 2.57 6.48 -35.27
N ILE A 805 3.44 5.52 -34.97
CA ILE A 805 4.20 5.48 -33.72
C ILE A 805 5.13 6.68 -33.61
N PHE A 806 5.91 6.96 -34.66
CA PHE A 806 6.86 8.07 -34.63
C PHE A 806 6.12 9.40 -34.45
N ALA A 807 5.04 9.64 -35.19
CA ALA A 807 4.24 10.85 -35.02
C ALA A 807 3.61 10.96 -33.63
N LYS A 808 3.06 9.87 -33.09
CA LYS A 808 2.40 9.87 -31.78
C LYS A 808 3.38 10.06 -30.62
N SER A 809 4.53 9.39 -30.65
CA SER A 809 5.59 9.48 -29.62
C SER A 809 6.30 10.84 -29.58
N HIS A 810 6.30 11.55 -30.71
CA HIS A 810 6.92 12.87 -30.86
C HIS A 810 5.90 14.01 -30.95
N ASN A 811 4.60 13.70 -30.81
CA ASN A 811 3.48 14.63 -30.94
C ASN A 811 3.53 15.46 -32.24
N LEU A 812 3.95 14.83 -33.34
CA LEU A 812 4.12 15.49 -34.63
C LEU A 812 2.78 15.59 -35.37
N LYS A 813 2.54 16.74 -35.99
CA LYS A 813 1.58 16.82 -37.08
C LYS A 813 2.21 16.09 -38.28
N TRP A 814 1.45 15.20 -38.90
CA TRP A 814 1.86 14.52 -40.12
C TRP A 814 0.64 14.36 -41.01
N ASP A 815 0.75 14.16 -42.31
CA ASP A 815 -0.38 13.89 -43.19
C ASP A 815 -0.04 12.81 -44.22
N LEU A 816 -1.09 12.14 -44.70
CA LEU A 816 -1.01 11.10 -45.72
C LEU A 816 -1.59 11.66 -47.02
N ILE A 817 -0.78 11.68 -48.07
CA ILE A 817 -1.15 12.10 -49.42
C ILE A 817 -1.46 10.85 -50.23
N ASN A 818 -2.62 10.85 -50.89
CA ASN A 818 -3.01 9.83 -51.85
C ASN A 818 -3.81 10.50 -52.99
N ASN A 819 -3.12 11.05 -53.98
CA ASN A 819 -3.72 11.77 -55.09
C ASN A 819 -3.46 11.03 -56.41
N GLU A 820 -4.49 10.44 -56.99
CA GLU A 820 -4.39 9.66 -58.24
C GLU A 820 -3.98 10.53 -59.45
N ASN A 821 -4.15 11.86 -59.36
CA ASN A 821 -3.97 12.81 -60.46
C ASN A 821 -2.63 13.58 -60.42
N GLU A 822 -1.76 13.30 -59.46
CA GLU A 822 -0.44 13.93 -59.34
C GLU A 822 0.69 13.00 -59.79
N GLU A 823 1.84 13.57 -60.15
CA GLU A 823 3.02 12.78 -60.52
C GLU A 823 3.50 11.89 -59.36
N PHE A 824 3.50 12.44 -58.13
CA PHE A 824 3.84 11.72 -56.90
C PHE A 824 2.57 11.36 -56.14
N LYS A 825 1.99 10.22 -56.51
CA LYS A 825 0.63 9.84 -56.11
C LYS A 825 0.47 9.55 -54.61
N VAL A 826 1.52 9.10 -53.93
CA VAL A 826 1.45 8.69 -52.52
C VAL A 826 2.59 9.31 -51.71
N GLY A 827 2.27 9.92 -50.57
CA GLY A 827 3.28 10.50 -49.70
C GLY A 827 2.89 10.60 -48.23
N VAL A 828 3.90 10.75 -47.38
CA VAL A 828 3.78 11.00 -45.94
C VAL A 828 4.54 12.27 -45.62
N MET A 829 3.85 13.27 -45.09
CA MET A 829 4.44 14.55 -44.67
C MET A 829 4.54 14.58 -43.16
N PHE A 830 5.70 14.88 -42.58
CA PHE A 830 5.89 15.16 -41.15
C PHE A 830 6.24 16.62 -40.95
N LYS A 831 5.65 17.27 -39.94
CA LYS A 831 6.05 18.60 -39.48
C LYS A 831 6.95 18.45 -38.26
N LEU A 832 8.26 18.55 -38.49
CA LEU A 832 9.29 18.34 -37.48
C LEU A 832 9.63 19.68 -36.81
N GLU A 833 9.37 19.80 -35.52
CA GLU A 833 9.65 21.03 -34.78
C GLU A 833 11.16 21.30 -34.71
N LYS A 834 11.57 22.53 -35.05
CA LYS A 834 12.97 22.93 -34.96
C LYS A 834 13.39 23.01 -33.50
N HIS A 835 14.58 22.49 -33.20
CA HIS A 835 15.16 22.65 -31.88
C HIS A 835 15.81 24.04 -31.77
N GLU A 836 15.33 24.91 -30.89
CA GLU A 836 15.76 26.32 -30.78
C GLU A 836 17.28 26.50 -30.91
N ARG A 837 17.71 27.48 -31.74
CA ARG A 837 19.06 28.02 -31.67
C ARG A 837 19.16 28.74 -30.32
N ILE A 838 19.96 28.22 -29.39
CA ILE A 838 20.48 29.04 -28.30
C ILE A 838 21.41 30.09 -28.90
#